data_AF-A0A914V3T9-F1
#
_entry.id   AF-A0A914V3T9-F1
#
_cell.length_a   1.000
_cell.length_b   1.000
_cell.length_c   1.000
_cell.angle_alpha   90.00
_cell.angle_beta   90.00
_cell.angle_gamma   90.00
#
_symmetry.space_group_name_H-M   'P 1'
#
loop_
_entity.id
_entity.type
_entity.pdbx_description
1 polymer ?
#
loop_
_entity_poly.entity_id
_entity_poly.type
_entity_poly.pdbx_seq_one_letter_code
_entity_poly.pdbx_strand_id
1 'polypeptide(L)'
;MNTCTLLSLYLIVSVNGQYQISDITGVGRQFDGIGGLSGGGATSKLLVSYPEPQRSHILDLLFKPQYGAALQILKVEIGGDAQTTDGSESSHMHTENEENYNRGYEWWLMKEAKMRNPNIALWGLPWAFPGWVGDYGSTPYKNITKAANYIVNWVKGARDVHNLTIDFIGIWNERTWDNSYILELRSVLNQNQLQSVKIVAPDSIEFYPLDYTGFTQNASVFNALHAIGVHYPGTQLPENTRMSSLPLWSSEDYSTFNDDVGAGCWARILNQNYVNGNMTSTIAWNLITSYYSGLPYPRNGLMDAMQPWTGSYVVQDPIWVTAHTTHFTNVGWHYLKHGSGSGLLRGGGSYVSLTDGQNLTIIIETMSHDHSICVRPKLPAYIVIAQNITFTVLGSFYGIPKLYVYKTQFRYDNQSSQVFEKQDDYTIIDHTINLQVEPDCVYTLSTVYSPDRVQENSIPAPQPFPLPYSENFDTYDMDNEPKYLAQQNGAWEIVKTSTESFARQKTISRPIEWCPAPLPGTSAVIGDSSWQALPINVSIKVRSPAVNGARKLFVALKMSGLGCQAHFTSGIFLWLMPNTTTYSISYDLYSLTTVKSGQLSAPISFDTWHSISLSTMGNTMSAQINADYISAPFTGSTMGGFVGIGSSDYGYSDWDDLMIYEVPEIVSSIPTTKPTTLPTTTQSTTSPPTQPTTSPTPTVTQSTGSPGASCPTAGRPKLSTTFAILALILIAKLW
;
A
#
# COMPACT_ATOMS: atom_id res chain seq x y z
N MET A 1 12.96 -32.29 -59.30
CA MET A 1 13.15 -32.02 -57.86
C MET A 1 11.77 -31.84 -57.25
N ASN A 2 11.35 -32.80 -56.43
CA ASN A 2 10.05 -32.82 -55.77
C ASN A 2 10.02 -31.79 -54.64
N THR A 3 9.08 -30.85 -54.68
CA THR A 3 8.74 -30.00 -53.54
C THR A 3 7.57 -30.62 -52.80
N CYS A 4 7.88 -31.37 -51.73
CA CYS A 4 6.90 -31.77 -50.73
C CYS A 4 6.41 -30.54 -49.97
N THR A 5 5.13 -30.22 -50.11
CA THR A 5 4.43 -29.27 -49.25
C THR A 5 4.04 -30.01 -47.97
N LEU A 6 4.77 -29.75 -46.88
CA LEU A 6 4.38 -30.20 -45.54
C LEU A 6 3.19 -29.34 -45.08
N LEU A 7 1.97 -29.85 -45.29
CA LEU A 7 0.79 -29.38 -44.56
C LEU A 7 0.97 -29.78 -43.10
N SER A 8 1.33 -28.83 -42.25
CA SER A 8 1.27 -29.00 -40.79
C SER A 8 -0.19 -28.96 -40.38
N LEU A 9 -0.82 -30.13 -40.30
CA LEU A 9 -2.15 -30.28 -39.71
C LEU A 9 -1.99 -29.99 -38.21
N TYR A 10 -2.32 -28.78 -37.76
CA TYR A 10 -2.55 -28.53 -36.34
C TYR A 10 -3.81 -29.28 -35.95
N LEU A 11 -3.66 -30.50 -35.45
CA LEU A 11 -4.72 -31.17 -34.69
C LEU A 11 -4.98 -30.31 -33.45
N ILE A 12 -6.08 -29.55 -33.46
CA ILE A 12 -6.64 -28.97 -32.24
C ILE A 12 -7.15 -30.16 -31.43
N VAL A 13 -6.31 -30.70 -30.55
CA VAL A 13 -6.73 -31.67 -29.55
C VAL A 13 -7.61 -30.92 -28.57
N SER A 14 -8.93 -31.10 -28.68
CA SER A 14 -9.85 -30.59 -27.66
C SER A 14 -9.58 -31.34 -26.34
N VAL A 15 -9.06 -30.62 -25.35
CA VAL A 15 -8.91 -31.17 -24.01
C VAL A 15 -10.27 -31.14 -23.35
N ASN A 16 -10.82 -32.33 -23.09
CA ASN A 16 -12.05 -32.52 -22.34
C ASN A 16 -11.70 -32.96 -20.91
N GLY A 17 -12.02 -32.10 -19.93
CA GLY A 17 -11.88 -32.37 -18.51
C GLY A 17 -13.20 -32.84 -17.92
N GLN A 18 -13.17 -33.91 -17.12
CA GLN A 18 -14.32 -34.38 -16.34
C GLN A 18 -13.98 -34.28 -14.86
N TYR A 19 -14.87 -33.66 -14.09
CA TYR A 19 -14.69 -33.36 -12.68
C TYR A 19 -15.99 -33.60 -11.92
N GLN A 20 -15.90 -33.78 -10.60
CA GLN A 20 -17.06 -33.98 -9.73
C GLN A 20 -17.24 -32.80 -8.79
N ILE A 21 -18.48 -32.40 -8.55
CA ILE A 21 -18.89 -31.48 -7.50
C ILE A 21 -19.80 -32.27 -6.56
N SER A 22 -19.26 -32.68 -5.41
CA SER A 22 -19.94 -33.66 -4.54
C SER A 22 -19.55 -33.51 -3.08
N ASP A 23 -20.55 -33.59 -2.20
CA ASP A 23 -20.40 -33.68 -0.74
C ASP A 23 -20.66 -35.10 -0.21
N ILE A 24 -20.83 -36.11 -1.08
CA ILE A 24 -21.15 -37.50 -0.67
C ILE A 24 -20.11 -38.07 0.31
N THR A 25 -18.84 -37.72 0.13
CA THR A 25 -17.75 -38.16 1.02
C THR A 25 -17.47 -37.17 2.16
N GLY A 26 -18.35 -36.19 2.36
CA GLY A 26 -18.19 -35.04 3.24
C GLY A 26 -17.52 -33.85 2.56
N VAL A 27 -17.32 -32.78 3.32
CA VAL A 27 -16.69 -31.52 2.88
C VAL A 27 -15.20 -31.47 3.25
N GLY A 28 -14.49 -30.51 2.66
CA GLY A 28 -13.10 -30.15 2.94
C GLY A 28 -12.99 -29.20 4.15
N ARG A 29 -11.94 -28.35 4.16
CA ARG A 29 -11.72 -27.43 5.28
C ARG A 29 -12.73 -26.28 5.27
N GLN A 30 -12.98 -25.72 6.45
CA GLN A 30 -13.72 -24.47 6.60
C GLN A 30 -12.96 -23.33 5.94
N PHE A 31 -13.67 -22.47 5.21
CA PHE A 31 -13.19 -21.23 4.64
C PHE A 31 -13.23 -20.12 5.69
N ASP A 32 -12.12 -19.39 5.82
CA ASP A 32 -11.89 -18.42 6.88
C ASP A 32 -11.94 -16.97 6.40
N GLY A 33 -12.04 -16.73 5.09
CA GLY A 33 -12.31 -15.42 4.50
C GLY A 33 -11.20 -14.88 3.60
N ILE A 34 -11.54 -13.89 2.78
CA ILE A 34 -10.57 -13.08 2.02
C ILE A 34 -10.42 -11.71 2.66
N GLY A 35 -9.19 -11.21 2.76
CA GLY A 35 -8.88 -9.96 3.44
C GLY A 35 -7.97 -8.99 2.69
N GLY A 36 -7.87 -7.79 3.25
CA GLY A 36 -6.90 -6.77 2.87
C GLY A 36 -6.19 -6.21 4.10
N LEU A 37 -4.92 -5.80 3.91
CA LEU A 37 -4.03 -5.33 4.97
C LEU A 37 -3.81 -3.82 4.86
N SER A 38 -4.21 -3.06 5.88
CA SER A 38 -3.84 -1.64 6.06
C SER A 38 -2.64 -1.53 6.99
N GLY A 39 -1.60 -0.84 6.53
CA GLY A 39 -0.31 -0.72 7.22
C GLY A 39 0.78 -1.62 6.66
N GLY A 40 1.83 -1.85 7.45
CA GLY A 40 3.09 -2.44 6.99
C GLY A 40 3.68 -1.77 5.76
N GLY A 41 3.65 -0.45 5.57
CA GLY A 41 3.50 0.62 6.57
C GLY A 41 2.85 1.85 5.96
N ALA A 42 1.93 2.46 6.69
CA ALA A 42 1.26 3.70 6.32
C ALA A 42 0.52 3.70 4.98
N THR A 43 0.03 2.53 4.56
CA THR A 43 -0.55 2.35 3.22
C THR A 43 -1.91 3.06 3.05
N SER A 44 -2.58 3.40 4.16
CA SER A 44 -3.84 4.16 4.16
C SER A 44 -3.68 5.66 4.48
N LYS A 45 -2.44 6.18 4.56
CA LYS A 45 -2.13 7.53 5.07
C LYS A 45 -2.94 8.66 4.42
N LEU A 46 -3.11 8.64 3.11
CA LEU A 46 -3.79 9.69 2.34
C LEU A 46 -5.31 9.50 2.28
N LEU A 47 -5.83 8.30 2.60
CA LEU A 47 -7.25 7.97 2.48
C LEU A 47 -8.11 8.83 3.41
N VAL A 48 -7.67 9.04 4.65
CA VAL A 48 -8.41 9.83 5.64
C VAL A 48 -8.69 11.26 5.20
N SER A 49 -7.87 11.78 4.30
CA SER A 49 -7.93 13.16 3.81
C SER A 49 -8.80 13.33 2.56
N TYR A 50 -9.41 12.25 2.04
CA TYR A 50 -10.32 12.36 0.90
C TYR A 50 -11.59 13.15 1.28
N PRO A 51 -12.10 13.97 0.34
CA PRO A 51 -13.41 14.60 0.51
C PRO A 51 -14.53 13.56 0.44
N GLU A 52 -15.67 13.91 1.05
CA GLU A 52 -16.93 13.24 0.74
C GLU A 52 -17.51 13.81 -0.58
N PRO A 53 -18.17 12.99 -1.41
CA PRO A 53 -18.54 11.58 -1.18
C PRO A 53 -17.47 10.55 -1.57
N GLN A 54 -16.32 10.97 -2.10
CA GLN A 54 -15.31 10.05 -2.65
C GLN A 54 -14.75 9.10 -1.60
N ARG A 55 -14.45 9.60 -0.39
CA ARG A 55 -13.96 8.77 0.71
C ARG A 55 -14.95 7.67 1.09
N SER A 56 -16.22 8.00 1.30
CA SER A 56 -17.24 6.98 1.58
C SER A 56 -17.42 5.99 0.43
N HIS A 57 -17.29 6.43 -0.82
CA HIS A 57 -17.40 5.52 -1.97
C HIS A 57 -16.23 4.53 -2.05
N ILE A 58 -14.99 4.98 -1.79
CA ILE A 58 -13.83 4.08 -1.68
C ILE A 58 -14.07 3.03 -0.59
N LEU A 59 -14.56 3.44 0.58
CA LEU A 59 -14.85 2.52 1.67
C LEU A 59 -16.00 1.55 1.35
N ASP A 60 -17.01 1.98 0.58
CA ASP A 60 -18.07 1.11 0.06
C ASP A 60 -17.49 0.04 -0.88
N LEU A 61 -16.57 0.42 -1.78
CA LEU A 61 -15.89 -0.51 -2.68
C LEU A 61 -15.06 -1.54 -1.92
N LEU A 62 -14.43 -1.17 -0.80
CA LEU A 62 -13.61 -2.11 -0.03
C LEU A 62 -14.45 -3.05 0.85
N PHE A 63 -15.45 -2.52 1.56
CA PHE A 63 -16.07 -3.24 2.69
C PHE A 63 -17.56 -3.52 2.55
N LYS A 64 -18.31 -2.78 1.74
CA LYS A 64 -19.76 -2.95 1.68
C LYS A 64 -20.09 -4.29 1.02
N PRO A 65 -20.90 -5.15 1.67
CA PRO A 65 -21.30 -6.43 1.09
C PRO A 65 -21.98 -6.22 -0.27
N GLN A 66 -21.67 -7.10 -1.23
CA GLN A 66 -22.28 -7.09 -2.57
C GLN A 66 -22.17 -5.74 -3.30
N TYR A 67 -21.01 -5.07 -3.19
CA TYR A 67 -20.77 -3.78 -3.84
C TYR A 67 -19.47 -3.78 -4.66
N GLY A 68 -18.31 -3.92 -4.00
CA GLY A 68 -16.99 -4.03 -4.63
C GLY A 68 -16.25 -5.29 -4.17
N ALA A 69 -15.13 -5.14 -3.48
CA ALA A 69 -14.35 -6.25 -2.95
C ALA A 69 -15.06 -6.96 -1.78
N ALA A 70 -15.94 -6.27 -1.05
CA ALA A 70 -16.73 -6.84 0.05
C ALA A 70 -15.88 -7.68 1.03
N LEU A 71 -14.73 -7.14 1.44
CA LEU A 71 -13.74 -7.87 2.23
C LEU A 71 -14.34 -8.43 3.53
N GLN A 72 -13.88 -9.63 3.88
CA GLN A 72 -14.36 -10.39 5.04
C GLN A 72 -13.40 -10.31 6.22
N ILE A 73 -12.14 -9.92 5.97
CA ILE A 73 -11.12 -9.67 6.98
C ILE A 73 -10.46 -8.32 6.69
N LEU A 74 -10.31 -7.49 7.73
CA LEU A 74 -9.44 -6.32 7.72
C LEU A 74 -8.29 -6.58 8.70
N LYS A 75 -7.07 -6.69 8.18
CA LYS A 75 -5.83 -6.76 8.98
C LYS A 75 -5.24 -5.36 9.04
N VAL A 76 -4.87 -4.90 10.23
CA VAL A 76 -4.28 -3.58 10.47
C VAL A 76 -2.95 -3.68 11.20
N GLU A 77 -2.04 -2.76 10.90
CA GLU A 77 -0.84 -2.56 11.70
C GLU A 77 -1.18 -2.04 13.11
N ILE A 78 -0.51 -2.61 14.12
CA ILE A 78 -0.40 -2.00 15.45
C ILE A 78 0.81 -1.08 15.42
N GLY A 79 0.57 0.22 15.21
CA GLY A 79 1.63 1.22 15.04
C GLY A 79 2.69 1.17 16.13
N GLY A 80 3.95 1.32 15.72
CA GLY A 80 5.13 1.15 16.58
C GLY A 80 6.12 2.31 16.57
N ASP A 81 5.72 3.47 16.04
CA ASP A 81 6.54 4.69 15.89
C ASP A 81 7.77 4.57 14.98
N ALA A 82 7.86 3.50 14.19
CA ALA A 82 8.98 3.22 13.30
C ALA A 82 8.51 2.98 11.87
N GLN A 83 9.42 3.12 10.91
CA GLN A 83 9.18 2.77 9.50
C GLN A 83 8.84 1.29 9.33
N THR A 84 7.78 0.99 8.57
CA THR A 84 7.28 -0.38 8.36
C THR A 84 6.97 -0.74 6.90
N THR A 85 7.21 0.15 5.93
CA THR A 85 7.60 -0.07 4.50
C THR A 85 7.57 1.27 3.74
N ASP A 86 6.41 1.96 3.75
CA ASP A 86 6.18 3.23 3.04
C ASP A 86 6.06 4.44 3.99
N GLY A 87 5.99 4.20 5.29
CA GLY A 87 5.90 5.20 6.35
C GLY A 87 5.94 4.54 7.72
N SER A 88 5.88 5.37 8.76
CA SER A 88 5.68 4.91 10.14
C SER A 88 4.22 5.06 10.57
N GLU A 89 3.78 4.24 11.52
CA GLU A 89 2.47 4.39 12.16
C GLU A 89 2.58 4.64 13.65
N SER A 90 1.75 5.56 14.15
CA SER A 90 1.82 6.05 15.53
C SER A 90 1.34 4.99 16.52
N SER A 91 2.14 4.77 17.56
CA SER A 91 1.81 3.85 18.64
C SER A 91 0.75 4.42 19.58
N HIS A 92 -0.11 3.55 20.11
CA HIS A 92 -0.99 3.90 21.23
C HIS A 92 -0.21 4.23 22.51
N MET A 93 1.09 3.90 22.59
CA MET A 93 1.94 4.18 23.76
C MET A 93 3.37 4.58 23.34
N HIS A 94 3.61 5.85 23.01
CA HIS A 94 4.98 6.33 22.70
C HIS A 94 5.96 6.13 23.87
N THR A 95 5.44 6.22 25.11
CA THR A 95 6.19 5.99 26.35
C THR A 95 5.45 5.01 27.26
N GLU A 96 6.16 4.42 28.22
CA GLU A 96 5.61 3.38 29.12
C GLU A 96 4.41 3.85 29.94
N ASN A 97 4.32 5.15 30.23
CA ASN A 97 3.30 5.72 31.11
C ASN A 97 2.19 6.47 30.36
N GLU A 98 2.08 6.28 29.05
CA GLU A 98 1.15 6.99 28.18
C GLU A 98 0.29 5.99 27.40
N GLU A 99 -1.03 6.21 27.39
CA GLU A 99 -1.97 5.48 26.54
C GLU A 99 -2.85 6.48 25.79
N ASN A 100 -2.89 6.38 24.46
CA ASN A 100 -3.80 7.15 23.62
C ASN A 100 -4.29 6.29 22.46
N TYR A 101 -5.59 6.03 22.44
CA TYR A 101 -6.22 5.16 21.46
C TYR A 101 -6.87 5.92 20.31
N ASN A 102 -6.58 7.21 20.13
CA ASN A 102 -7.16 8.02 19.04
C ASN A 102 -6.15 8.38 17.94
N ARG A 103 -4.92 7.87 18.03
CA ARG A 103 -3.82 8.15 17.11
C ARG A 103 -3.95 7.41 15.79
N GLY A 104 -3.37 7.99 14.74
CA GLY A 104 -3.35 7.39 13.41
C GLY A 104 -4.76 7.23 12.84
N TYR A 105 -4.92 6.27 11.94
CA TYR A 105 -6.16 6.11 11.15
C TYR A 105 -6.75 4.71 11.20
N GLU A 106 -6.05 3.72 11.76
CA GLU A 106 -6.53 2.34 11.78
C GLU A 106 -7.77 2.16 12.65
N TRP A 107 -7.91 2.92 13.74
CA TRP A 107 -9.14 2.95 14.54
C TRP A 107 -10.34 3.43 13.73
N TRP A 108 -10.16 4.48 12.94
CA TRP A 108 -11.18 5.02 12.05
C TRP A 108 -11.52 4.00 10.97
N LEU A 109 -10.51 3.42 10.32
CA LEU A 109 -10.70 2.46 9.23
C LEU A 109 -11.46 1.21 9.70
N MET A 110 -11.12 0.67 10.87
CA MET A 110 -11.85 -0.46 11.47
C MET A 110 -13.31 -0.12 11.78
N LYS A 111 -13.60 1.10 12.25
CA LYS A 111 -14.99 1.57 12.47
C LYS A 111 -15.75 1.71 11.15
N GLU A 112 -15.13 2.28 10.12
CA GLU A 112 -15.73 2.41 8.79
C GLU A 112 -16.03 1.05 8.14
N ALA A 113 -15.13 0.08 8.33
CA ALA A 113 -15.30 -1.28 7.87
C ALA A 113 -16.45 -1.98 8.60
N LYS A 114 -16.47 -1.94 9.95
CA LYS A 114 -17.56 -2.52 10.76
C LYS A 114 -18.92 -1.87 10.49
N MET A 115 -18.96 -0.57 10.21
CA MET A 115 -20.19 0.14 9.87
C MET A 115 -20.80 -0.38 8.56
N ARG A 116 -19.97 -0.76 7.58
CA ARG A 116 -20.42 -1.31 6.29
C ARG A 116 -20.67 -2.81 6.34
N ASN A 117 -19.82 -3.53 7.04
CA ASN A 117 -19.90 -4.97 7.24
C ASN A 117 -19.68 -5.31 8.72
N PRO A 118 -20.76 -5.41 9.53
CA PRO A 118 -20.65 -5.76 10.95
C PRO A 118 -19.97 -7.12 11.20
N ASN A 119 -19.99 -8.02 10.21
CA ASN A 119 -19.41 -9.35 10.27
C ASN A 119 -17.93 -9.39 9.82
N ILE A 120 -17.34 -8.28 9.37
CA ILE A 120 -15.92 -8.25 9.00
C ILE A 120 -15.06 -8.63 10.21
N ALA A 121 -14.13 -9.56 10.05
CA ALA A 121 -13.18 -9.87 11.11
C ALA A 121 -12.08 -8.80 11.18
N LEU A 122 -11.68 -8.44 12.39
CA LEU A 122 -10.60 -7.49 12.64
C LEU A 122 -9.35 -8.19 13.18
N TRP A 123 -8.20 -7.89 12.60
CA TRP A 123 -6.92 -8.46 12.98
C TRP A 123 -5.86 -7.37 13.20
N GLY A 124 -5.25 -7.30 14.39
CA GLY A 124 -4.04 -6.49 14.63
C GLY A 124 -2.72 -7.28 14.58
N LEU A 125 -1.68 -6.73 13.96
CA LEU A 125 -0.32 -7.28 13.95
C LEU A 125 0.71 -6.15 14.12
N PRO A 126 1.70 -6.25 15.03
CA PRO A 126 2.78 -5.28 15.10
C PRO A 126 3.90 -5.58 14.10
N TRP A 127 4.38 -4.54 13.41
CA TRP A 127 5.63 -4.57 12.65
C TRP A 127 6.80 -4.06 13.50
N ALA A 128 6.58 -2.96 14.22
CA ALA A 128 7.57 -2.33 15.08
C ALA A 128 7.00 -2.15 16.50
N PHE A 129 7.86 -1.76 17.44
CA PHE A 129 7.45 -1.44 18.81
C PHE A 129 8.17 -0.20 19.33
N PRO A 130 7.55 0.63 20.19
CA PRO A 130 8.25 1.65 20.93
C PRO A 130 9.43 1.05 21.73
N GLY A 131 10.55 1.77 21.82
CA GLY A 131 11.79 1.23 22.39
C GLY A 131 11.65 0.74 23.84
N TRP A 132 10.77 1.36 24.63
CA TRP A 132 10.54 0.99 26.03
C TRP A 132 9.95 -0.42 26.20
N VAL A 133 9.23 -0.93 25.19
CA VAL A 133 8.56 -2.24 25.23
C VAL A 133 9.58 -3.39 25.38
N GLY A 134 10.73 -3.29 24.72
CA GLY A 134 11.83 -4.25 24.82
C GLY A 134 12.99 -3.76 25.67
N ASP A 135 12.73 -2.93 26.68
CA ASP A 135 13.74 -2.32 27.55
C ASP A 135 14.92 -1.72 26.77
N TYR A 136 14.58 -0.94 25.73
CA TYR A 136 15.48 -0.26 24.79
C TYR A 136 16.47 -1.18 24.06
N GLY A 137 16.11 -2.47 23.92
CA GLY A 137 16.80 -3.44 23.08
C GLY A 137 16.33 -3.43 21.63
N SER A 138 16.75 -4.45 20.87
CA SER A 138 16.37 -4.64 19.46
C SER A 138 15.29 -5.70 19.24
N THR A 139 14.66 -6.18 20.32
CA THR A 139 13.62 -7.21 20.29
C THR A 139 12.59 -6.93 21.37
N PRO A 140 11.29 -7.15 21.11
CA PRO A 140 10.25 -7.03 22.15
C PRO A 140 10.35 -8.14 23.21
N TYR A 141 11.02 -9.26 22.92
CA TYR A 141 11.02 -10.43 23.80
C TYR A 141 12.00 -10.36 24.97
N LYS A 142 12.78 -9.28 25.10
CA LYS A 142 13.61 -9.06 26.30
C LYS A 142 12.76 -9.05 27.58
N ASN A 143 11.52 -8.55 27.49
CA ASN A 143 10.52 -8.62 28.53
C ASN A 143 9.16 -9.00 27.92
N ILE A 144 8.93 -10.31 27.77
CA ILE A 144 7.73 -10.85 27.11
C ILE A 144 6.42 -10.40 27.76
N THR A 145 6.37 -10.24 29.09
CA THR A 145 5.19 -9.75 29.81
C THR A 145 4.90 -8.29 29.45
N LYS A 146 5.93 -7.44 29.34
CA LYS A 146 5.79 -6.05 28.90
C LYS A 146 5.27 -5.96 27.47
N ALA A 147 5.85 -6.75 26.56
CA ALA A 147 5.37 -6.85 25.17
C ALA A 147 3.92 -7.35 25.08
N ALA A 148 3.56 -8.38 25.85
CA ALA A 148 2.20 -8.91 25.88
C ALA A 148 1.19 -7.88 26.42
N ASN A 149 1.54 -7.16 27.51
CA ASN A 149 0.70 -6.09 28.05
C ASN A 149 0.52 -4.94 27.06
N TYR A 150 1.57 -4.53 26.33
CA TYR A 150 1.49 -3.52 25.28
C TYR A 150 0.43 -3.89 24.23
N ILE A 151 0.46 -5.13 23.74
CA ILE A 151 -0.52 -5.64 22.76
C ILE A 151 -1.92 -5.76 23.36
N VAL A 152 -2.05 -6.27 24.58
CA VAL A 152 -3.36 -6.40 25.25
C VAL A 152 -3.98 -5.02 25.54
N ASN A 153 -3.17 -4.01 25.85
CA ASN A 153 -3.63 -2.64 25.99
C ASN A 153 -4.19 -2.09 24.67
N TRP A 154 -3.61 -2.41 23.52
CA TRP A 154 -4.18 -2.06 22.22
C TRP A 154 -5.55 -2.70 22.00
N VAL A 155 -5.68 -4.00 22.29
CA VAL A 155 -6.95 -4.73 22.17
C VAL A 155 -8.02 -4.16 23.12
N LYS A 156 -7.65 -3.81 24.35
CA LYS A 156 -8.54 -3.14 25.30
C LYS A 156 -8.96 -1.76 24.79
N GLY A 157 -8.03 -0.98 24.24
CA GLY A 157 -8.34 0.31 23.62
C GLY A 157 -9.37 0.20 22.50
N ALA A 158 -9.22 -0.81 21.63
CA ALA A 158 -10.20 -1.11 20.59
C ALA A 158 -11.61 -1.32 21.17
N ARG A 159 -11.72 -2.14 22.21
CA ARG A 159 -12.99 -2.47 22.87
C ARG A 159 -13.56 -1.29 23.65
N ASP A 160 -12.76 -0.70 24.53
CA ASP A 160 -13.19 0.23 25.57
C ASP A 160 -13.42 1.65 25.01
N VAL A 161 -12.65 2.07 23.99
CA VAL A 161 -12.75 3.41 23.39
C VAL A 161 -13.57 3.40 22.10
N HIS A 162 -13.42 2.37 21.26
CA HIS A 162 -14.05 2.34 19.92
C HIS A 162 -15.18 1.33 19.78
N ASN A 163 -15.47 0.54 20.82
CA ASN A 163 -16.45 -0.55 20.75
C ASN A 163 -16.16 -1.54 19.60
N LEU A 164 -14.89 -1.81 19.35
CA LEU A 164 -14.41 -2.75 18.35
C LEU A 164 -13.98 -4.05 19.02
N THR A 165 -14.51 -5.17 18.53
CA THR A 165 -14.03 -6.51 18.89
C THR A 165 -12.91 -6.88 17.94
N ILE A 166 -11.72 -7.13 18.49
CA ILE A 166 -10.59 -7.68 17.75
C ILE A 166 -10.71 -9.20 17.76
N ASP A 167 -10.76 -9.81 16.57
CA ASP A 167 -10.91 -11.25 16.40
C ASP A 167 -9.57 -11.97 16.46
N PHE A 168 -8.54 -11.37 15.86
CA PHE A 168 -7.22 -11.97 15.72
C PHE A 168 -6.09 -11.04 16.17
N ILE A 169 -5.04 -11.61 16.73
CA ILE A 169 -3.78 -10.94 17.02
C ILE A 169 -2.62 -11.75 16.44
N GLY A 170 -1.65 -11.03 15.86
CA GLY A 170 -0.40 -11.61 15.37
C GLY A 170 0.75 -11.50 16.39
N ILE A 171 1.96 -11.89 15.96
CA ILE A 171 3.15 -11.95 16.83
C ILE A 171 4.10 -10.78 16.57
N TRP A 172 4.88 -10.86 15.49
CA TRP A 172 5.81 -9.82 15.06
C TRP A 172 6.11 -10.03 13.57
N ASN A 173 5.64 -9.12 12.73
CA ASN A 173 5.61 -9.30 11.28
C ASN A 173 7.00 -9.60 10.68
N GLU A 174 7.12 -10.69 9.92
CA GLU A 174 8.34 -11.10 9.21
C GLU A 174 9.58 -11.09 10.10
N ARG A 175 9.39 -11.54 11.34
CA ARG A 175 10.43 -11.66 12.35
C ARG A 175 10.37 -13.00 13.05
N THR A 176 11.49 -13.33 13.69
CA THR A 176 11.55 -14.48 14.58
C THR A 176 10.49 -14.35 15.67
N TRP A 177 9.84 -15.45 16.01
CA TRP A 177 8.90 -15.52 17.13
C TRP A 177 9.56 -16.17 18.36
N ASP A 178 8.94 -15.98 19.53
CA ASP A 178 9.32 -16.66 20.77
C ASP A 178 8.11 -17.46 21.30
N ASN A 179 8.27 -18.77 21.47
CA ASN A 179 7.20 -19.64 21.97
C ASN A 179 6.73 -19.24 23.39
N SER A 180 7.64 -18.76 24.23
CA SER A 180 7.31 -18.26 25.58
C SER A 180 6.46 -16.99 25.50
N TYR A 181 6.76 -16.11 24.53
CA TYR A 181 5.91 -14.94 24.27
C TYR A 181 4.50 -15.32 23.81
N ILE A 182 4.35 -16.32 22.93
CA ILE A 182 3.01 -16.79 22.49
C ILE A 182 2.18 -17.26 23.70
N LEU A 183 2.79 -18.04 24.60
CA LEU A 183 2.13 -18.53 25.80
C LEU A 183 1.80 -17.40 26.78
N GLU A 184 2.72 -16.43 26.93
CA GLU A 184 2.51 -15.25 27.78
C GLU A 184 1.38 -14.37 27.23
N LEU A 185 1.37 -14.09 25.92
CA LEU A 185 0.31 -13.32 25.27
C LEU A 185 -1.06 -13.99 25.49
N ARG A 186 -1.15 -15.31 25.30
CA ARG A 186 -2.37 -16.07 25.59
C ARG A 186 -2.79 -15.94 27.06
N SER A 187 -1.84 -16.03 27.98
CA SER A 187 -2.06 -15.90 29.42
C SER A 187 -2.60 -14.51 29.78
N VAL A 188 -1.94 -13.44 29.32
CA VAL A 188 -2.32 -12.05 29.60
C VAL A 188 -3.69 -11.71 28.99
N LEU A 189 -3.99 -12.18 27.76
CA LEU A 189 -5.33 -12.07 27.18
C LEU A 189 -6.39 -12.73 28.08
N ASN A 190 -6.14 -13.94 28.57
CA ASN A 190 -7.08 -14.66 29.43
C ASN A 190 -7.31 -13.95 30.77
N GLN A 191 -6.24 -13.43 31.39
CA GLN A 191 -6.32 -12.67 32.63
C GLN A 191 -7.14 -11.38 32.46
N ASN A 192 -7.12 -10.78 31.27
CA ASN A 192 -7.89 -9.59 30.91
C ASN A 192 -9.29 -9.90 30.33
N GLN A 193 -9.77 -11.14 30.44
CA GLN A 193 -11.09 -11.57 29.94
C GLN A 193 -11.25 -11.42 28.42
N LEU A 194 -10.16 -11.64 27.68
CA LEU A 194 -10.08 -11.59 26.21
C LEU A 194 -9.82 -12.99 25.64
N GLN A 195 -10.45 -14.03 26.20
CA GLN A 195 -10.26 -15.42 25.76
C GLN A 195 -10.72 -15.64 24.31
N SER A 196 -11.66 -14.83 23.82
CA SER A 196 -12.18 -14.92 22.45
C SER A 196 -11.20 -14.44 21.38
N VAL A 197 -10.23 -13.60 21.73
CA VAL A 197 -9.20 -13.11 20.79
C VAL A 197 -8.29 -14.27 20.42
N LYS A 198 -8.19 -14.58 19.14
CA LYS A 198 -7.43 -15.71 18.60
C LYS A 198 -6.02 -15.29 18.22
N ILE A 199 -5.05 -16.20 18.36
CA ILE A 199 -3.65 -15.94 17.98
C ILE A 199 -3.37 -16.60 16.64
N VAL A 200 -2.89 -15.82 15.67
CA VAL A 200 -2.36 -16.30 14.40
C VAL A 200 -0.85 -16.10 14.41
N ALA A 201 -0.09 -17.11 14.02
CA ALA A 201 1.36 -17.05 14.10
C ALA A 201 2.04 -17.86 12.98
N PRO A 202 3.28 -17.53 12.61
CA PRO A 202 4.05 -16.38 13.11
C PRO A 202 3.94 -15.12 12.24
N ASP A 203 3.28 -15.17 11.09
CA ASP A 203 3.34 -14.10 10.06
C ASP A 203 4.80 -13.87 9.61
N SER A 204 5.50 -14.96 9.27
CA SER A 204 6.92 -14.93 8.88
C SER A 204 7.14 -15.22 7.40
N ILE A 205 8.21 -14.65 6.86
CA ILE A 205 8.74 -14.90 5.52
C ILE A 205 10.03 -15.72 5.63
N GLU A 206 10.02 -16.99 5.24
CA GLU A 206 11.25 -17.72 4.91
C GLU A 206 11.00 -18.60 3.68
N PHE A 207 11.77 -18.35 2.62
CA PHE A 207 11.62 -18.95 1.28
C PHE A 207 12.02 -20.44 1.17
N TYR A 208 12.18 -21.17 2.28
CA TYR A 208 12.56 -22.60 2.32
C TYR A 208 11.91 -23.30 3.53
N PRO A 209 11.63 -24.62 3.47
CA PRO A 209 10.41 -25.20 4.03
C PRO A 209 10.31 -24.94 5.53
N LEU A 210 9.44 -24.00 5.88
CA LEU A 210 9.09 -23.67 7.25
C LEU A 210 8.45 -24.92 7.88
N ASP A 211 9.30 -25.70 8.52
CA ASP A 211 8.89 -26.80 9.36
C ASP A 211 8.31 -26.22 10.65
N TYR A 212 7.00 -25.94 10.62
CA TYR A 212 6.24 -25.53 11.79
C TYR A 212 6.06 -26.68 12.81
N THR A 213 6.83 -27.76 12.73
CA THR A 213 6.90 -28.75 13.81
C THR A 213 7.29 -28.14 15.14
N GLY A 214 7.96 -26.98 15.17
CA GLY A 214 8.17 -26.22 16.40
C GLY A 214 6.87 -25.89 17.16
N PHE A 215 5.75 -25.71 16.45
CA PHE A 215 4.42 -25.59 17.06
C PHE A 215 3.84 -26.96 17.40
N THR A 216 3.86 -27.91 16.47
CA THR A 216 3.18 -29.21 16.65
C THR A 216 3.88 -30.14 17.66
N GLN A 217 5.17 -29.93 17.94
CA GLN A 217 5.93 -30.63 18.99
C GLN A 217 5.67 -30.06 20.39
N ASN A 218 5.18 -28.82 20.50
CA ASN A 218 4.82 -28.19 21.77
C ASN A 218 3.31 -28.04 21.89
N ALA A 219 2.67 -29.02 22.55
CA ALA A 219 1.22 -29.04 22.73
C ALA A 219 0.65 -27.75 23.37
N SER A 220 1.41 -27.08 24.23
CA SER A 220 0.94 -25.83 24.87
C SER A 220 0.88 -24.69 23.86
N VAL A 221 1.91 -24.55 23.02
CA VAL A 221 1.94 -23.53 21.96
C VAL A 221 0.88 -23.86 20.91
N PHE A 222 0.80 -25.11 20.46
CA PHE A 222 -0.22 -25.57 19.54
C PHE A 222 -1.64 -25.21 20.01
N ASN A 223 -1.96 -25.45 21.29
CA ASN A 223 -3.26 -25.14 21.87
C ASN A 223 -3.52 -23.64 22.06
N ALA A 224 -2.48 -22.80 22.08
CA ALA A 224 -2.63 -21.35 22.16
C ALA A 224 -2.94 -20.72 20.80
N LEU A 225 -2.61 -21.40 19.70
CA LEU A 225 -2.80 -20.91 18.34
C LEU A 225 -4.18 -21.24 17.79
N HIS A 226 -4.69 -20.34 16.98
CA HIS A 226 -5.88 -20.56 16.16
C HIS A 226 -5.54 -21.00 14.74
N ALA A 227 -4.54 -20.38 14.12
CA ALA A 227 -4.14 -20.66 12.74
C ALA A 227 -2.63 -20.47 12.58
N ILE A 228 -2.08 -21.08 11.53
CA ILE A 228 -0.70 -20.84 11.07
C ILE A 228 -0.76 -19.82 9.94
N GLY A 229 -0.22 -18.62 10.16
CA GLY A 229 -0.13 -17.55 9.17
C GLY A 229 1.24 -17.54 8.47
N VAL A 230 1.23 -17.58 7.15
CA VAL A 230 2.44 -17.60 6.30
C VAL A 230 2.40 -16.48 5.27
N HIS A 231 3.58 -15.98 4.89
CA HIS A 231 3.70 -14.89 3.90
C HIS A 231 4.22 -15.41 2.57
N TYR A 232 3.63 -14.93 1.47
CA TYR A 232 4.03 -15.22 0.08
C TYR A 232 4.36 -16.70 -0.21
N PRO A 233 3.48 -17.65 0.15
CA PRO A 233 3.78 -19.09 0.10
C PRO A 233 3.93 -19.66 -1.32
N GLY A 234 3.63 -18.87 -2.36
CA GLY A 234 3.62 -19.37 -3.74
C GLY A 234 2.62 -20.51 -3.93
N THR A 235 1.50 -20.47 -3.22
CA THR A 235 0.44 -21.49 -3.16
C THR A 235 0.85 -22.81 -2.49
N GLN A 236 2.10 -22.98 -2.08
CA GLN A 236 2.63 -24.26 -1.61
C GLN A 236 2.97 -24.21 -0.12
N LEU A 237 2.75 -25.32 0.56
CA LEU A 237 3.21 -25.51 1.95
C LEU A 237 3.91 -26.86 2.09
N PRO A 238 4.91 -26.97 3.00
CA PRO A 238 5.48 -28.26 3.38
C PRO A 238 4.41 -29.25 3.84
N GLU A 239 4.59 -30.54 3.53
CA GLU A 239 3.58 -31.58 3.77
C GLU A 239 3.15 -31.67 5.25
N ASN A 240 4.11 -31.66 6.17
CA ASN A 240 3.89 -31.59 7.61
C ASN A 240 3.00 -30.41 8.03
N THR A 241 3.20 -29.24 7.46
CA THR A 241 2.38 -28.05 7.72
C THR A 241 0.98 -28.21 7.14
N ARG A 242 0.89 -28.70 5.89
CA ARG A 242 -0.36 -28.94 5.16
C ARG A 242 -1.28 -29.95 5.85
N MET A 243 -0.67 -30.89 6.59
CA MET A 243 -1.33 -31.92 7.40
C MET A 243 -1.70 -31.47 8.81
N SER A 244 -1.34 -30.26 9.24
CA SER A 244 -1.75 -29.69 10.53
C SER A 244 -3.27 -29.62 10.65
N SER A 245 -3.82 -29.89 11.84
CA SER A 245 -5.25 -29.70 12.10
C SER A 245 -5.63 -28.24 12.33
N LEU A 246 -4.67 -27.34 12.50
CA LEU A 246 -4.93 -25.90 12.51
C LEU A 246 -5.28 -25.41 11.10
N PRO A 247 -6.17 -24.40 10.97
CA PRO A 247 -6.26 -23.56 9.79
C PRO A 247 -4.90 -23.04 9.33
N LEU A 248 -4.74 -22.89 8.02
CA LEU A 248 -3.52 -22.44 7.37
C LEU A 248 -3.87 -21.24 6.52
N TRP A 249 -3.22 -20.10 6.72
CA TRP A 249 -3.59 -18.86 6.06
C TRP A 249 -2.40 -18.28 5.31
N SER A 250 -2.62 -17.84 4.08
CA SER A 250 -1.72 -16.88 3.45
C SER A 250 -2.02 -15.51 4.06
N SER A 251 -1.40 -15.22 5.19
CA SER A 251 -1.72 -14.06 6.04
C SER A 251 -1.14 -12.75 5.51
N GLU A 252 -0.30 -12.85 4.48
CA GLU A 252 0.13 -11.76 3.62
C GLU A 252 0.52 -12.33 2.24
N ASP A 253 -0.12 -11.83 1.19
CA ASP A 253 0.13 -12.22 -0.19
C ASP A 253 -0.13 -11.04 -1.14
N TYR A 254 -0.18 -11.29 -2.46
CA TYR A 254 -0.37 -10.27 -3.49
C TYR A 254 0.85 -9.37 -3.68
N SER A 255 0.93 -8.21 -3.01
CA SER A 255 2.03 -7.23 -3.11
C SER A 255 2.45 -6.91 -4.55
N THR A 256 1.53 -7.00 -5.50
CA THR A 256 1.83 -6.90 -6.94
C THR A 256 1.15 -5.67 -7.49
N PHE A 257 1.74 -5.06 -8.51
CA PHE A 257 1.17 -3.89 -9.16
C PHE A 257 -0.26 -4.19 -9.63
N ASN A 258 -1.19 -3.27 -9.41
CA ASN A 258 -2.63 -3.53 -9.54
C ASN A 258 -3.21 -3.34 -10.94
N ASP A 259 -2.43 -3.68 -11.96
CA ASP A 259 -2.90 -3.81 -13.33
C ASP A 259 -3.61 -5.17 -13.56
N ASP A 260 -3.90 -5.47 -14.83
CA ASP A 260 -4.51 -6.72 -15.25
C ASP A 260 -3.63 -7.95 -14.96
N VAL A 261 -2.30 -7.82 -14.97
CA VAL A 261 -1.35 -8.87 -14.56
C VAL A 261 -1.45 -9.11 -13.05
N GLY A 262 -1.50 -8.04 -12.25
CA GLY A 262 -1.76 -8.13 -10.81
C GLY A 262 -3.11 -8.77 -10.49
N ALA A 263 -4.16 -8.39 -11.22
CA ALA A 263 -5.48 -9.00 -11.08
C ALA A 263 -5.44 -10.50 -11.41
N GLY A 264 -4.69 -10.89 -12.46
CA GLY A 264 -4.47 -12.30 -12.79
C GLY A 264 -3.69 -13.05 -11.71
N CYS A 265 -2.64 -12.43 -11.13
CA CYS A 265 -1.92 -12.97 -9.97
C CYS A 265 -2.91 -13.24 -8.82
N TRP A 266 -3.73 -12.25 -8.46
CA TRP A 266 -4.69 -12.35 -7.37
C TRP A 266 -5.74 -13.44 -7.62
N ALA A 267 -6.30 -13.50 -8.82
CA ALA A 267 -7.30 -14.50 -9.22
C ALA A 267 -6.75 -15.92 -9.06
N ARG A 268 -5.51 -16.13 -9.52
CA ARG A 268 -4.84 -17.42 -9.45
C ARG A 268 -4.61 -17.86 -8.01
N ILE A 269 -4.04 -17.00 -7.17
CA ILE A 269 -3.66 -17.40 -5.81
C ILE A 269 -4.87 -17.57 -4.88
N LEU A 270 -5.97 -16.83 -5.09
CA LEU A 270 -7.21 -17.01 -4.32
C LEU A 270 -7.76 -18.44 -4.41
N ASN A 271 -7.70 -19.07 -5.59
CA ASN A 271 -8.05 -20.48 -5.74
C ASN A 271 -6.90 -21.39 -5.29
N GLN A 272 -5.70 -21.15 -5.81
CA GLN A 272 -4.61 -22.12 -5.71
C GLN A 272 -3.99 -22.20 -4.31
N ASN A 273 -4.12 -21.18 -3.46
CA ASN A 273 -3.72 -21.28 -2.06
C ASN A 273 -4.46 -22.41 -1.33
N TYR A 274 -5.74 -22.64 -1.62
CA TYR A 274 -6.47 -23.80 -1.11
C TYR A 274 -6.14 -25.08 -1.87
N VAL A 275 -6.16 -25.04 -3.22
CA VAL A 275 -5.95 -26.24 -4.06
C VAL A 275 -4.60 -26.89 -3.80
N ASN A 276 -3.53 -26.09 -3.70
CA ASN A 276 -2.17 -26.58 -3.56
C ASN A 276 -1.73 -26.64 -2.09
N GLY A 277 -2.08 -25.63 -1.30
CA GLY A 277 -1.55 -25.41 0.05
C GLY A 277 -2.50 -25.77 1.18
N ASN A 278 -3.74 -26.17 0.91
CA ASN A 278 -4.83 -26.30 1.91
C ASN A 278 -5.09 -25.01 2.71
N MET A 279 -4.69 -23.85 2.20
CA MET A 279 -4.88 -22.58 2.90
C MET A 279 -6.32 -22.08 2.76
N THR A 280 -6.91 -21.64 3.87
CA THR A 280 -8.35 -21.34 3.99
C THR A 280 -8.66 -19.87 4.11
N SER A 281 -7.63 -19.02 4.13
CA SER A 281 -7.72 -17.56 4.03
C SER A 281 -6.52 -17.03 3.25
N THR A 282 -6.73 -15.92 2.54
CA THR A 282 -5.69 -15.17 1.83
C THR A 282 -5.92 -13.68 2.04
N ILE A 283 -4.89 -12.95 2.43
CA ILE A 283 -4.96 -11.52 2.76
C ILE A 283 -3.97 -10.75 1.87
N ALA A 284 -4.49 -9.79 1.10
CA ALA A 284 -3.66 -8.96 0.22
C ALA A 284 -2.91 -7.89 1.01
N TRP A 285 -1.58 -7.85 0.89
CA TRP A 285 -0.83 -6.61 1.11
C TRP A 285 -0.76 -5.84 -0.21
N ASN A 286 -1.31 -4.62 -0.32
CA ASN A 286 -2.07 -3.89 0.69
C ASN A 286 -3.55 -3.70 0.32
N LEU A 287 -4.34 -3.23 1.27
CA LEU A 287 -5.77 -2.96 1.13
C LEU A 287 -6.02 -1.97 -0.01
N ILE A 288 -5.26 -0.87 -0.01
CA ILE A 288 -5.41 0.26 -0.91
C ILE A 288 -4.10 1.02 -1.01
N THR A 289 -3.76 1.46 -2.22
CA THR A 289 -2.64 2.37 -2.44
C THR A 289 -3.06 3.79 -2.09
N SER A 290 -2.94 4.18 -0.83
CA SER A 290 -3.21 5.53 -0.34
C SER A 290 -1.99 6.17 0.31
N TYR A 291 -0.86 6.06 -0.37
CA TYR A 291 0.42 6.68 -0.04
C TYR A 291 1.03 7.31 -1.30
N TYR A 292 2.09 8.09 -1.15
CA TYR A 292 2.70 8.79 -2.28
C TYR A 292 3.36 7.84 -3.27
N SER A 293 3.24 8.12 -4.57
CA SER A 293 3.80 7.29 -5.66
C SER A 293 5.33 7.23 -5.69
N GLY A 294 6.01 8.17 -5.01
CA GLY A 294 7.48 8.19 -4.87
C GLY A 294 8.01 7.33 -3.72
N LEU A 295 7.14 6.63 -3.00
CA LEU A 295 7.49 5.68 -1.95
C LEU A 295 7.62 4.26 -2.54
N PRO A 296 8.17 3.29 -1.79
CA PRO A 296 8.27 1.90 -2.24
C PRO A 296 6.93 1.31 -2.71
N TYR A 297 7.01 0.25 -3.51
CA TYR A 297 5.84 -0.55 -3.93
C TYR A 297 4.59 0.26 -4.38
N PRO A 298 4.73 1.31 -5.22
CA PRO A 298 3.58 2.13 -5.58
C PRO A 298 2.57 1.30 -6.39
N ARG A 299 1.28 1.51 -6.10
CA ARG A 299 0.16 0.84 -6.77
C ARG A 299 0.10 -0.68 -6.54
N ASN A 300 0.49 -1.14 -5.36
CA ASN A 300 0.42 -2.56 -4.95
C ASN A 300 -0.80 -2.89 -4.07
N GLY A 301 -1.76 -1.96 -3.93
CA GLY A 301 -3.03 -2.20 -3.25
C GLY A 301 -4.12 -2.71 -4.18
N LEU A 302 -5.24 -3.22 -3.63
CA LEU A 302 -6.37 -3.70 -4.44
C LEU A 302 -6.99 -2.61 -5.33
N MET A 303 -6.85 -1.34 -4.95
CA MET A 303 -7.23 -0.16 -5.72
C MET A 303 -6.31 1.03 -5.37
N ASP A 304 -6.43 2.15 -6.09
CA ASP A 304 -5.60 3.34 -5.87
C ASP A 304 -6.42 4.52 -5.37
N ALA A 305 -5.96 5.19 -4.31
CA ALA A 305 -6.51 6.46 -3.85
C ALA A 305 -5.39 7.34 -3.28
N MET A 306 -4.61 7.94 -4.18
CA MET A 306 -3.36 8.67 -3.86
C MET A 306 -3.49 10.20 -3.93
N GLN A 307 -4.64 10.76 -4.35
CA GLN A 307 -4.83 12.20 -4.57
C GLN A 307 -6.06 12.76 -3.81
N PRO A 308 -6.01 12.80 -2.47
CA PRO A 308 -7.09 13.36 -1.67
C PRO A 308 -7.41 14.82 -1.99
N TRP A 309 -6.44 15.62 -2.46
CA TRP A 309 -6.65 17.03 -2.83
C TRP A 309 -7.55 17.23 -4.06
N THR A 310 -7.71 16.20 -4.91
CA THR A 310 -8.68 16.21 -6.01
C THR A 310 -9.90 15.35 -5.73
N GLY A 311 -9.78 14.35 -4.85
CA GLY A 311 -10.74 13.27 -4.70
C GLY A 311 -10.62 12.21 -5.81
N SER A 312 -9.59 12.25 -6.66
CA SER A 312 -9.36 11.26 -7.72
C SER A 312 -8.87 9.93 -7.15
N TYR A 313 -9.51 8.83 -7.53
CA TYR A 313 -9.11 7.46 -7.18
C TYR A 313 -9.38 6.54 -8.38
N VAL A 314 -8.81 5.35 -8.38
CA VAL A 314 -8.96 4.38 -9.48
C VAL A 314 -9.40 3.04 -8.91
N VAL A 315 -10.55 2.55 -9.37
CA VAL A 315 -11.03 1.20 -9.06
C VAL A 315 -10.35 0.23 -10.00
N GLN A 316 -9.48 -0.61 -9.45
CA GLN A 316 -8.69 -1.56 -10.24
C GLN A 316 -9.34 -2.94 -10.25
N ASP A 317 -8.95 -3.76 -11.23
CA ASP A 317 -9.49 -5.09 -11.45
C ASP A 317 -9.35 -6.07 -10.25
N PRO A 318 -8.33 -5.98 -9.36
CA PRO A 318 -8.27 -6.80 -8.15
C PRO A 318 -9.49 -6.67 -7.22
N ILE A 319 -10.19 -5.53 -7.21
CA ILE A 319 -11.47 -5.36 -6.49
C ILE A 319 -12.50 -6.38 -6.98
N TRP A 320 -12.60 -6.52 -8.30
CA TRP A 320 -13.60 -7.35 -8.97
C TRP A 320 -13.20 -8.83 -9.00
N VAL A 321 -11.91 -9.12 -9.07
CA VAL A 321 -11.37 -10.45 -8.81
C VAL A 321 -11.70 -10.92 -7.39
N THR A 322 -11.61 -10.02 -6.41
CA THR A 322 -12.00 -10.34 -5.03
C THR A 322 -13.50 -10.66 -4.93
N ALA A 323 -14.34 -9.88 -5.63
CA ALA A 323 -15.79 -10.05 -5.66
C ALA A 323 -16.23 -11.45 -6.18
N HIS A 324 -15.47 -12.06 -7.10
CA HIS A 324 -15.72 -13.42 -7.58
C HIS A 324 -15.75 -14.49 -6.46
N THR A 325 -15.15 -14.19 -5.30
CA THR A 325 -15.17 -15.04 -4.11
C THR A 325 -16.08 -14.45 -3.01
N THR A 326 -15.89 -13.19 -2.66
CA THR A 326 -16.50 -12.60 -1.46
C THR A 326 -17.98 -12.30 -1.60
N HIS A 327 -18.51 -12.10 -2.81
CA HIS A 327 -19.95 -11.90 -3.01
C HIS A 327 -20.75 -13.20 -2.82
N PHE A 328 -20.09 -14.35 -2.96
CA PHE A 328 -20.75 -15.65 -3.08
C PHE A 328 -20.42 -16.61 -1.94
N THR A 329 -19.49 -16.24 -1.05
CA THR A 329 -19.07 -17.05 0.09
C THR A 329 -19.17 -16.25 1.37
N ASN A 330 -19.26 -16.92 2.52
CA ASN A 330 -19.09 -16.29 3.83
C ASN A 330 -18.09 -17.08 4.67
N VAL A 331 -17.43 -16.41 5.61
CA VAL A 331 -16.62 -17.07 6.65
C VAL A 331 -17.46 -18.13 7.35
N GLY A 332 -16.90 -19.34 7.50
CA GLY A 332 -17.61 -20.50 8.07
C GLY A 332 -18.21 -21.46 7.03
N TRP A 333 -18.26 -21.08 5.75
CA TRP A 333 -18.52 -22.03 4.66
C TRP A 333 -17.44 -23.09 4.62
N HIS A 334 -17.68 -24.21 3.96
CA HIS A 334 -16.69 -25.27 3.77
C HIS A 334 -16.38 -25.41 2.28
N TYR A 335 -15.10 -25.54 1.96
CA TYR A 335 -14.70 -26.04 0.66
C TYR A 335 -15.20 -27.47 0.46
N LEU A 336 -15.47 -27.86 -0.77
CA LEU A 336 -15.59 -29.27 -1.14
C LEU A 336 -14.20 -29.90 -1.26
N LYS A 337 -14.13 -31.22 -1.04
CA LYS A 337 -12.86 -31.95 -1.00
C LYS A 337 -12.12 -31.90 -2.34
N HIS A 338 -10.79 -31.97 -2.27
CA HIS A 338 -9.95 -32.15 -3.45
C HIS A 338 -10.37 -33.39 -4.24
N GLY A 339 -10.49 -33.26 -5.56
CA GLY A 339 -10.97 -34.32 -6.46
C GLY A 339 -12.49 -34.51 -6.52
N SER A 340 -13.24 -33.92 -5.58
CA SER A 340 -14.71 -33.94 -5.54
C SER A 340 -15.30 -32.55 -5.31
N GLY A 341 -14.64 -31.51 -5.83
CA GLY A 341 -15.15 -30.14 -5.85
C GLY A 341 -14.06 -29.07 -5.84
N SER A 342 -12.81 -29.43 -5.57
CA SER A 342 -11.65 -28.55 -5.71
C SER A 342 -10.50 -29.26 -6.44
N GLY A 343 -9.75 -28.55 -7.29
CA GLY A 343 -8.62 -29.15 -8.01
C GLY A 343 -8.06 -28.31 -9.16
N LEU A 344 -7.06 -28.87 -9.82
CA LEU A 344 -6.48 -28.31 -11.05
C LEU A 344 -7.25 -28.79 -12.29
N LEU A 345 -7.28 -27.96 -13.32
CA LEU A 345 -7.84 -28.28 -14.63
C LEU A 345 -6.78 -28.91 -15.55
N ARG A 346 -7.20 -29.86 -16.40
CA ARG A 346 -6.31 -30.59 -17.32
C ARG A 346 -5.58 -29.70 -18.31
N GLY A 347 -6.24 -28.68 -18.84
CA GLY A 347 -5.66 -27.71 -19.78
C GLY A 347 -5.03 -26.49 -19.11
N GLY A 348 -4.74 -26.55 -17.80
CA GLY A 348 -4.27 -25.41 -17.00
C GLY A 348 -5.41 -24.61 -16.38
N GLY A 349 -5.13 -23.95 -15.24
CA GLY A 349 -6.12 -23.33 -14.37
C GLY A 349 -6.57 -24.22 -13.21
N SER A 350 -7.49 -23.71 -12.39
CA SER A 350 -7.99 -24.40 -11.20
C SER A 350 -9.46 -24.09 -10.94
N TYR A 351 -10.09 -24.91 -10.09
CA TYR A 351 -11.43 -24.68 -9.59
C TYR A 351 -11.52 -25.00 -8.10
N VAL A 352 -12.35 -24.25 -7.39
CA VAL A 352 -12.76 -24.51 -6.01
C VAL A 352 -14.27 -24.43 -5.92
N SER A 353 -14.85 -25.22 -5.03
CA SER A 353 -16.29 -25.16 -4.74
C SER A 353 -16.51 -25.06 -3.24
N LEU A 354 -17.48 -24.25 -2.82
CA LEU A 354 -17.79 -24.01 -1.42
C LEU A 354 -19.29 -24.16 -1.15
N THR A 355 -19.63 -24.53 0.08
CA THR A 355 -21.01 -24.68 0.54
C THR A 355 -21.17 -24.30 2.02
N ASP A 356 -22.36 -23.79 2.38
CA ASP A 356 -22.85 -23.69 3.76
C ASP A 356 -23.76 -24.86 4.16
N GLY A 357 -23.83 -25.90 3.33
CA GLY A 357 -24.75 -27.03 3.46
C GLY A 357 -26.08 -26.84 2.72
N GLN A 358 -26.36 -25.66 2.17
CA GLN A 358 -27.56 -25.35 1.39
C GLN A 358 -27.22 -24.76 0.02
N ASN A 359 -26.33 -23.77 0.00
CA ASN A 359 -25.87 -23.08 -1.19
C ASN A 359 -24.62 -23.75 -1.77
N LEU A 360 -24.41 -23.55 -3.06
CA LEU A 360 -23.23 -24.00 -3.79
C LEU A 360 -22.64 -22.82 -4.56
N THR A 361 -21.33 -22.64 -4.43
CA THR A 361 -20.54 -21.72 -5.25
C THR A 361 -19.36 -22.47 -5.85
N ILE A 362 -19.13 -22.30 -7.16
CA ILE A 362 -18.00 -22.86 -7.91
C ILE A 362 -17.25 -21.68 -8.52
N ILE A 363 -15.95 -21.58 -8.23
CA ILE A 363 -15.07 -20.50 -8.73
C ILE A 363 -13.98 -21.16 -9.55
N ILE A 364 -13.82 -20.70 -10.79
CA ILE A 364 -12.89 -21.26 -11.78
C ILE A 364 -11.97 -20.15 -12.24
N GLU A 365 -10.67 -20.41 -12.28
CA GLU A 365 -9.68 -19.50 -12.87
C GLU A 365 -8.83 -20.24 -13.89
N THR A 366 -8.49 -19.56 -14.98
CA THR A 366 -7.66 -20.06 -16.09
C THR A 366 -6.52 -19.10 -16.40
N MET A 367 -5.90 -18.52 -15.37
CA MET A 367 -4.89 -17.48 -15.53
C MET A 367 -3.62 -18.02 -16.19
N SER A 368 -3.25 -17.48 -17.34
CA SER A 368 -2.01 -17.83 -18.03
C SER A 368 -0.79 -17.37 -17.24
N HIS A 369 0.35 -18.02 -17.49
CA HIS A 369 1.58 -17.73 -16.75
C HIS A 369 2.00 -16.26 -16.87
N ASP A 370 2.13 -15.74 -18.09
CA ASP A 370 2.69 -14.41 -18.33
C ASP A 370 1.78 -13.27 -17.85
N HIS A 371 0.49 -13.55 -17.72
CA HIS A 371 -0.53 -12.58 -17.28
C HIS A 371 -0.96 -12.76 -15.83
N SER A 372 -0.22 -13.53 -15.01
CA SER A 372 -0.54 -13.72 -13.60
C SER A 372 0.69 -13.83 -12.69
N ILE A 373 1.80 -13.22 -13.10
CA ILE A 373 3.03 -13.22 -12.32
C ILE A 373 2.84 -12.32 -11.10
N CYS A 374 2.94 -12.91 -9.90
CA CYS A 374 3.05 -12.15 -8.67
C CYS A 374 4.50 -11.70 -8.45
N VAL A 375 4.71 -10.64 -7.66
CA VAL A 375 6.07 -10.21 -7.30
C VAL A 375 6.87 -11.28 -6.55
N ARG A 376 6.18 -12.12 -5.77
CA ARG A 376 6.76 -13.16 -4.92
C ARG A 376 5.85 -14.40 -4.87
N PRO A 377 6.41 -15.62 -4.84
CA PRO A 377 7.76 -15.97 -5.31
C PRO A 377 7.83 -15.96 -6.85
N LYS A 378 8.98 -16.31 -7.40
CA LYS A 378 9.10 -16.59 -8.84
C LYS A 378 8.14 -17.71 -9.25
N LEU A 379 7.29 -17.44 -10.24
CA LEU A 379 6.35 -18.40 -10.80
C LEU A 379 7.05 -19.29 -11.85
N PRO A 380 7.05 -20.62 -11.73
CA PRO A 380 7.52 -21.51 -12.78
C PRO A 380 6.59 -21.45 -14.00
N ALA A 381 7.15 -21.60 -15.20
CA ALA A 381 6.37 -21.58 -16.45
C ALA A 381 5.34 -22.74 -16.49
N TYR A 382 4.13 -22.43 -16.94
CA TYR A 382 3.08 -23.40 -17.21
C TYR A 382 2.23 -22.93 -18.40
N ILE A 383 1.43 -23.84 -18.96
CA ILE A 383 0.60 -23.58 -20.13
C ILE A 383 -0.87 -23.62 -19.72
N VAL A 384 -1.65 -22.66 -20.22
CA VAL A 384 -3.10 -22.68 -20.17
C VAL A 384 -3.66 -22.63 -21.58
N ILE A 385 -4.62 -23.50 -21.87
CA ILE A 385 -5.31 -23.55 -23.17
C ILE A 385 -6.82 -23.52 -22.98
N ALA A 386 -7.52 -23.08 -24.03
CA ALA A 386 -8.95 -23.25 -24.14
C ALA A 386 -9.33 -24.74 -24.00
N GLN A 387 -10.32 -25.03 -23.17
CA GLN A 387 -10.71 -26.41 -22.87
C GLN A 387 -12.20 -26.50 -22.54
N ASN A 388 -12.79 -27.65 -22.83
CA ASN A 388 -14.14 -27.97 -22.39
C ASN A 388 -14.06 -28.70 -21.06
N ILE A 389 -14.86 -28.26 -20.09
CA ILE A 389 -14.96 -28.87 -18.78
C ILE A 389 -16.40 -29.32 -18.52
N THR A 390 -16.52 -30.52 -17.99
CA THR A 390 -17.78 -31.10 -17.54
C THR A 390 -17.69 -31.37 -16.05
N PHE A 391 -18.54 -30.71 -15.27
CA PHE A 391 -18.76 -31.03 -13.87
C PHE A 391 -19.99 -31.93 -13.75
N THR A 392 -19.84 -33.08 -13.10
CA THR A 392 -20.98 -33.88 -12.63
C THR A 392 -21.34 -33.45 -11.21
N VAL A 393 -22.57 -32.97 -11.02
CA VAL A 393 -23.09 -32.48 -9.75
C VAL A 393 -23.79 -33.64 -9.03
N LEU A 394 -23.33 -33.96 -7.83
CA LEU A 394 -23.76 -35.12 -7.05
C LEU A 394 -24.09 -34.73 -5.60
N GLY A 395 -24.63 -35.69 -4.85
CA GLY A 395 -24.89 -35.52 -3.41
C GLY A 395 -26.05 -34.57 -3.15
N SER A 396 -25.92 -33.70 -2.14
CA SER A 396 -26.98 -32.76 -1.77
C SER A 396 -27.27 -31.73 -2.87
N PHE A 397 -26.31 -31.48 -3.77
CA PHE A 397 -26.42 -30.52 -4.87
C PHE A 397 -27.19 -31.06 -6.09
N TYR A 398 -27.55 -32.34 -6.10
CA TYR A 398 -28.18 -33.02 -7.25
C TYR A 398 -29.47 -32.33 -7.74
N GLY A 399 -30.22 -31.71 -6.82
CA GLY A 399 -31.47 -31.03 -7.09
C GLY A 399 -31.36 -29.56 -7.47
N ILE A 400 -30.16 -28.99 -7.57
CA ILE A 400 -29.97 -27.59 -7.97
C ILE A 400 -30.40 -27.43 -9.44
N PRO A 401 -31.43 -26.62 -9.75
CA PRO A 401 -31.91 -26.51 -11.13
C PRO A 401 -31.10 -25.48 -11.93
N LYS A 402 -30.49 -24.51 -11.25
CA LYS A 402 -29.99 -23.27 -11.85
C LYS A 402 -28.86 -22.65 -11.03
N LEU A 403 -27.90 -22.02 -11.71
CA LEU A 403 -26.81 -21.23 -11.14
C LEU A 403 -26.76 -19.85 -11.79
N TYR A 404 -26.53 -18.81 -11.00
CA TYR A 404 -26.10 -17.49 -11.49
C TYR A 404 -24.66 -17.58 -11.95
N VAL A 405 -24.31 -16.87 -13.03
CA VAL A 405 -22.98 -16.93 -13.63
C VAL A 405 -22.40 -15.52 -13.74
N TYR A 406 -21.16 -15.35 -13.28
CA TYR A 406 -20.38 -14.12 -13.42
C TYR A 406 -19.06 -14.44 -14.07
N LYS A 407 -18.59 -13.54 -14.94
CA LYS A 407 -17.37 -13.74 -15.71
C LYS A 407 -16.49 -12.50 -15.69
N THR A 408 -15.20 -12.72 -15.50
CA THR A 408 -14.13 -11.80 -15.88
C THR A 408 -13.30 -12.45 -16.98
N GLN A 409 -12.96 -11.69 -18.01
CA GLN A 409 -12.05 -12.08 -19.09
C GLN A 409 -11.11 -10.93 -19.38
N PHE A 410 -9.84 -11.13 -19.04
CA PHE A 410 -8.79 -10.17 -19.35
C PHE A 410 -8.39 -10.29 -20.82
N ARG A 411 -8.13 -9.15 -21.46
CA ARG A 411 -7.81 -9.05 -22.88
C ARG A 411 -6.50 -8.30 -23.08
N TYR A 412 -5.52 -9.00 -23.64
CA TYR A 412 -4.18 -8.49 -23.91
C TYR A 412 -3.96 -8.20 -25.42
N ASP A 413 -5.05 -8.20 -26.20
CA ASP A 413 -5.07 -8.03 -27.65
C ASP A 413 -5.64 -6.66 -28.08
N ASN A 414 -5.50 -5.64 -27.22
CA ASN A 414 -6.06 -4.29 -27.37
C ASN A 414 -7.60 -4.23 -27.42
N GLN A 415 -8.30 -5.32 -27.10
CA GLN A 415 -9.74 -5.30 -26.85
C GLN A 415 -10.02 -4.96 -25.38
N SER A 416 -11.22 -4.48 -25.09
CA SER A 416 -11.64 -4.22 -23.72
C SER A 416 -11.85 -5.54 -22.96
N SER A 417 -11.29 -5.64 -21.76
CA SER A 417 -11.60 -6.71 -20.81
C SER A 417 -13.06 -6.66 -20.36
N GLN A 418 -13.65 -7.83 -20.12
CA GLN A 418 -14.93 -7.97 -19.42
C GLN A 418 -14.61 -8.20 -17.95
N VAL A 419 -15.18 -7.43 -17.03
CA VAL A 419 -14.79 -7.51 -15.61
C VAL A 419 -16.03 -7.58 -14.73
N PHE A 420 -16.19 -8.72 -14.06
CA PHE A 420 -17.31 -9.06 -13.17
C PHE A 420 -18.69 -8.87 -13.81
N GLU A 421 -18.82 -9.30 -15.06
CA GLU A 421 -20.06 -9.19 -15.81
C GLU A 421 -20.96 -10.38 -15.56
N LYS A 422 -22.21 -10.12 -15.16
CA LYS A 422 -23.24 -11.14 -15.06
C LYS A 422 -23.54 -11.72 -16.44
N GLN A 423 -23.54 -13.04 -16.54
CA GLN A 423 -23.91 -13.79 -17.73
C GLN A 423 -25.34 -14.33 -17.63
N ASP A 424 -25.79 -15.00 -18.69
CA ASP A 424 -27.01 -15.79 -18.64
C ASP A 424 -26.90 -16.87 -17.55
N ASP A 425 -27.98 -17.06 -16.83
CA ASP A 425 -28.02 -18.05 -15.77
C ASP A 425 -27.92 -19.47 -16.35
N TYR A 426 -27.14 -20.33 -15.71
CA TYR A 426 -26.90 -21.69 -16.19
C TYR A 426 -27.99 -22.63 -15.67
N THR A 427 -28.70 -23.30 -16.58
CA THR A 427 -29.64 -24.38 -16.21
C THR A 427 -28.90 -25.71 -16.21
N ILE A 428 -28.93 -26.43 -15.10
CA ILE A 428 -28.26 -27.73 -14.99
C ILE A 428 -29.12 -28.79 -15.69
N ILE A 429 -28.55 -29.47 -16.69
CA ILE A 429 -29.21 -30.53 -17.45
C ILE A 429 -28.48 -31.84 -17.18
N ASP A 430 -29.24 -32.90 -16.91
CA ASP A 430 -28.72 -34.24 -16.58
C ASP A 430 -27.67 -34.23 -15.45
N HIS A 431 -27.83 -33.33 -14.48
CA HIS A 431 -26.90 -33.12 -13.37
C HIS A 431 -25.47 -32.79 -13.81
N THR A 432 -25.32 -32.21 -14.99
CA THR A 432 -24.02 -31.80 -15.54
C THR A 432 -23.98 -30.32 -15.85
N ILE A 433 -22.80 -29.74 -15.62
CA ILE A 433 -22.45 -28.38 -16.05
C ILE A 433 -21.34 -28.54 -17.08
N ASN A 434 -21.61 -28.13 -18.32
CA ASN A 434 -20.68 -28.14 -19.43
C ASN A 434 -20.33 -26.69 -19.79
N LEU A 435 -19.04 -26.36 -19.71
CA LEU A 435 -18.51 -25.03 -20.01
C LEU A 435 -17.31 -25.15 -20.94
N GLN A 436 -17.22 -24.23 -21.89
CA GLN A 436 -15.96 -23.94 -22.57
C GLN A 436 -15.28 -22.81 -21.81
N VAL A 437 -14.09 -23.05 -21.28
CA VAL A 437 -13.30 -22.05 -20.57
C VAL A 437 -12.09 -21.66 -21.41
N GLU A 438 -11.91 -20.35 -21.58
CA GLU A 438 -10.80 -19.74 -22.30
C GLU A 438 -9.68 -19.32 -21.31
N PRO A 439 -8.43 -19.15 -21.76
CA PRO A 439 -7.37 -18.57 -20.92
C PRO A 439 -7.74 -17.17 -20.38
N ASP A 440 -7.09 -16.78 -19.29
CA ASP A 440 -7.20 -15.47 -18.64
C ASP A 440 -8.65 -15.09 -18.26
N CYS A 441 -9.41 -16.08 -17.80
CA CYS A 441 -10.78 -15.89 -17.34
C CYS A 441 -10.96 -16.30 -15.87
N VAL A 442 -11.90 -15.63 -15.20
CA VAL A 442 -12.48 -16.05 -13.91
C VAL A 442 -13.98 -16.26 -14.10
N TYR A 443 -14.49 -17.41 -13.67
CA TYR A 443 -15.92 -17.72 -13.68
C TYR A 443 -16.39 -18.00 -12.26
N THR A 444 -17.52 -17.42 -11.86
CA THR A 444 -18.23 -17.83 -10.65
C THR A 444 -19.62 -18.33 -11.03
N LEU A 445 -19.92 -19.58 -10.66
CA LEU A 445 -21.24 -20.17 -10.78
C LEU A 445 -21.79 -20.39 -9.37
N SER A 446 -22.94 -19.81 -9.04
CA SER A 446 -23.44 -19.85 -7.66
C SER A 446 -24.96 -19.93 -7.59
N THR A 447 -25.47 -20.58 -6.54
CA THR A 447 -26.89 -20.43 -6.13
C THR A 447 -27.14 -19.08 -5.46
N VAL A 448 -26.08 -18.40 -5.00
CA VAL A 448 -26.12 -17.06 -4.42
C VAL A 448 -26.08 -16.03 -5.54
N TYR A 449 -27.02 -15.08 -5.50
CA TYR A 449 -27.09 -13.96 -6.43
C TYR A 449 -26.18 -12.81 -6.00
N SER A 450 -25.59 -12.11 -6.97
CA SER A 450 -24.88 -10.83 -6.77
C SER A 450 -25.51 -9.73 -7.64
N PRO A 451 -25.59 -8.47 -7.19
CA PRO A 451 -25.85 -7.37 -8.10
C PRO A 451 -24.72 -7.22 -9.13
N ASP A 452 -25.00 -6.49 -10.21
CA ASP A 452 -24.02 -6.13 -11.21
C ASP A 452 -22.94 -5.20 -10.65
N ARG A 453 -21.78 -5.17 -11.32
CA ARG A 453 -20.70 -4.23 -11.02
C ARG A 453 -21.24 -2.79 -10.94
N VAL A 454 -20.87 -2.07 -9.87
CA VAL A 454 -21.28 -0.67 -9.72
C VAL A 454 -20.58 0.22 -10.74
N GLN A 455 -21.31 1.17 -11.33
CA GLN A 455 -20.73 2.13 -12.27
C GLN A 455 -20.14 3.32 -11.52
N GLU A 456 -18.86 3.61 -11.75
CA GLU A 456 -18.17 4.72 -11.11
C GLU A 456 -18.49 6.06 -11.79
N ASN A 457 -19.69 6.59 -11.53
CA ASN A 457 -20.02 7.93 -11.98
C ASN A 457 -19.31 8.97 -11.09
N SER A 458 -18.80 10.06 -11.69
CA SER A 458 -18.30 11.26 -10.99
C SER A 458 -16.97 11.18 -10.21
N ILE A 459 -16.02 10.35 -10.64
CA ILE A 459 -14.62 10.42 -10.13
C ILE A 459 -13.92 11.67 -10.72
N PRO A 460 -13.38 12.58 -9.90
CA PRO A 460 -12.60 13.73 -10.39
C PRO A 460 -11.33 13.31 -11.13
N ALA A 461 -10.95 14.08 -12.15
CA ALA A 461 -9.69 13.87 -12.85
C ALA A 461 -8.49 14.10 -11.91
N PRO A 462 -7.41 13.31 -12.05
CA PRO A 462 -6.22 13.49 -11.23
C PRO A 462 -5.54 14.83 -11.53
N GLN A 463 -4.92 15.43 -10.52
CA GLN A 463 -4.08 16.64 -10.64
C GLN A 463 -2.83 16.50 -9.75
N PRO A 464 -1.71 17.14 -10.11
CA PRO A 464 -0.51 17.20 -9.27
C PRO A 464 -0.81 17.74 -7.87
N PHE A 465 0.12 17.52 -6.93
CA PHE A 465 0.01 18.12 -5.60
C PHE A 465 -0.13 19.65 -5.71
N PRO A 466 -1.06 20.29 -4.98
CA PRO A 466 -1.37 21.69 -5.15
C PRO A 466 -0.20 22.59 -4.77
N LEU A 467 0.09 23.58 -5.62
CA LEU A 467 0.99 24.70 -5.33
C LEU A 467 0.28 26.03 -5.64
N PRO A 468 0.38 27.05 -4.78
CA PRO A 468 0.98 27.00 -3.44
C PRO A 468 0.17 26.13 -2.47
N TYR A 469 0.85 25.53 -1.49
CA TYR A 469 0.26 24.79 -0.38
C TYR A 469 0.59 25.48 0.95
N SER A 470 -0.37 25.52 1.86
CA SER A 470 -0.25 26.11 3.19
C SER A 470 -0.85 25.21 4.25
N GLU A 471 -0.19 25.06 5.39
CA GLU A 471 -0.69 24.33 6.55
C GLU A 471 -0.25 25.02 7.84
N ASN A 472 -1.23 25.39 8.68
CA ASN A 472 -1.02 26.06 9.96
C ASN A 472 -1.54 25.23 11.15
N PHE A 473 -2.02 24.01 10.90
CA PHE A 473 -2.39 23.01 11.90
C PHE A 473 -3.55 23.41 12.85
N ASP A 474 -4.18 24.57 12.68
CA ASP A 474 -5.24 25.08 13.57
C ASP A 474 -6.55 24.27 13.52
N THR A 475 -6.84 23.72 12.34
CA THR A 475 -8.14 23.08 12.05
C THR A 475 -8.25 21.62 12.52
N TYR A 476 -7.18 21.05 13.06
CA TYR A 476 -7.09 19.65 13.47
C TYR A 476 -7.51 19.47 14.92
N ASP A 477 -7.99 18.29 15.32
CA ASP A 477 -8.13 17.96 16.74
C ASP A 477 -6.77 17.57 17.34
N MET A 478 -6.67 17.64 18.68
CA MET A 478 -5.48 17.18 19.41
C MET A 478 -5.20 15.70 19.10
N ASP A 479 -3.93 15.34 19.03
CA ASP A 479 -3.40 14.00 18.72
C ASP A 479 -3.68 13.46 17.30
N ASN A 480 -4.41 14.20 16.47
CA ASN A 480 -4.56 13.83 15.06
C ASN A 480 -3.22 13.91 14.33
N GLU A 481 -3.04 13.08 13.31
CA GLU A 481 -1.92 13.22 12.38
C GLU A 481 -2.24 14.29 11.31
N PRO A 482 -1.26 15.10 10.86
CA PRO A 482 -1.50 16.05 9.77
C PRO A 482 -1.87 15.36 8.44
N LYS A 483 -2.75 15.97 7.64
CA LYS A 483 -3.41 15.32 6.48
C LYS A 483 -2.45 14.77 5.43
N TYR A 484 -1.52 15.59 4.97
CA TYR A 484 -0.61 15.28 3.86
C TYR A 484 0.84 15.10 4.30
N LEU A 485 1.14 15.28 5.59
CA LEU A 485 2.47 15.01 6.11
C LEU A 485 2.60 13.50 6.34
N ALA A 486 3.30 12.80 5.46
CA ALA A 486 3.55 11.37 5.59
C ALA A 486 4.81 11.14 6.45
N GLN A 487 4.60 10.71 7.69
CA GLN A 487 5.69 10.32 8.58
C GLN A 487 6.44 9.09 8.02
N GLN A 488 7.77 9.20 7.97
CA GLN A 488 8.67 8.16 7.45
C GLN A 488 9.41 7.43 8.56
N ASN A 489 9.71 8.09 9.67
CA ASN A 489 10.22 7.45 10.88
C ASN A 489 9.94 8.34 12.10
N GLY A 490 9.36 7.80 13.17
CA GLY A 490 8.76 8.56 14.28
C GLY A 490 7.27 8.83 14.08
N ALA A 491 6.64 9.57 15.00
CA ALA A 491 5.21 9.91 14.95
C ALA A 491 4.99 11.43 14.96
N TRP A 492 4.10 11.96 14.12
CA TRP A 492 3.72 13.37 14.07
C TRP A 492 2.26 13.57 14.46
N GLU A 493 2.03 14.36 15.50
CA GLU A 493 0.71 14.55 16.09
C GLU A 493 0.44 16.01 16.40
N ILE A 494 -0.81 16.42 16.33
CA ILE A 494 -1.23 17.79 16.62
C ILE A 494 -1.23 18.02 18.12
N VAL A 495 -0.53 19.06 18.56
CA VAL A 495 -0.57 19.55 19.93
C VAL A 495 -1.30 20.88 19.96
N LYS A 496 -2.33 20.94 20.81
CA LYS A 496 -3.10 22.17 21.06
C LYS A 496 -2.86 22.69 22.48
N THR A 497 -2.57 23.97 22.57
CA THR A 497 -2.54 24.73 23.83
C THR A 497 -3.67 25.75 23.83
N SER A 498 -3.78 26.56 24.89
CA SER A 498 -4.77 27.65 24.91
C SER A 498 -4.51 28.74 23.86
N THR A 499 -3.32 28.79 23.26
CA THR A 499 -2.87 29.89 22.40
C THR A 499 -2.28 29.45 21.05
N GLU A 500 -1.93 28.18 20.90
CA GLU A 500 -1.21 27.66 19.72
C GLU A 500 -1.71 26.26 19.34
N SER A 501 -1.67 25.95 18.04
CA SER A 501 -1.85 24.61 17.48
C SER A 501 -0.66 24.32 16.56
N PHE A 502 -0.01 23.17 16.69
CA PHE A 502 1.16 22.84 15.88
C PHE A 502 1.35 21.33 15.75
N ALA A 503 2.07 20.89 14.73
CA ALA A 503 2.47 19.49 14.60
C ALA A 503 3.73 19.22 15.44
N ARG A 504 3.72 18.18 16.27
CA ARG A 504 4.84 17.73 17.08
C ARG A 504 5.28 16.33 16.66
N GLN A 505 6.57 16.14 16.44
CA GLN A 505 7.16 14.81 16.48
C GLN A 505 7.11 14.28 17.93
N LYS A 506 6.62 13.06 18.16
CA LYS A 506 6.33 12.50 19.49
C LYS A 506 7.28 11.39 19.96
N THR A 507 8.06 10.79 19.08
CA THR A 507 8.94 9.65 19.40
C THR A 507 10.27 10.14 20.00
N ILE A 508 10.45 9.94 21.31
CA ILE A 508 11.60 10.47 22.08
C ILE A 508 12.72 9.45 22.35
N SER A 509 12.61 8.25 21.81
CA SER A 509 13.64 7.21 21.90
C SER A 509 13.59 6.33 20.68
N ARG A 510 14.72 5.71 20.31
CA ARG A 510 14.76 4.81 19.16
C ARG A 510 13.80 3.63 19.35
N PRO A 511 12.85 3.40 18.42
CA PRO A 511 11.97 2.23 18.44
C PRO A 511 12.74 0.91 18.23
N ILE A 512 12.06 -0.20 18.49
CA ILE A 512 12.43 -1.51 17.96
C ILE A 512 11.97 -1.54 16.50
N GLU A 513 12.92 -1.30 15.61
CA GLU A 513 12.67 -1.10 14.17
C GLU A 513 12.33 -2.40 13.42
N TRP A 514 11.46 -2.27 12.42
CA TRP A 514 11.14 -3.33 11.46
C TRP A 514 11.96 -3.27 10.17
N CYS A 515 12.58 -2.16 9.82
CA CYS A 515 13.49 -2.19 8.67
C CYS A 515 14.77 -2.98 9.02
N PRO A 516 15.36 -3.70 8.04
CA PRO A 516 16.55 -4.51 8.29
C PRO A 516 17.79 -3.67 8.63
N ALA A 517 17.87 -2.46 8.09
CA ALA A 517 18.94 -1.51 8.37
C ALA A 517 18.46 -0.43 9.36
N PRO A 518 19.30 -0.06 10.35
CA PRO A 518 19.03 1.08 11.21
C PRO A 518 18.70 2.34 10.41
N LEU A 519 17.63 3.03 10.79
CA LEU A 519 17.23 4.27 10.14
C LEU A 519 17.75 5.50 10.91
N PRO A 520 18.07 6.59 10.20
CA PRO A 520 18.45 7.85 10.84
C PRO A 520 17.24 8.47 11.53
N GLY A 521 17.46 9.04 12.71
CA GLY A 521 16.54 9.88 13.50
C GLY A 521 15.05 9.81 13.12
N THR A 522 14.45 10.96 12.87
CA THR A 522 13.02 11.09 12.58
C THR A 522 12.87 11.84 11.27
N SER A 523 11.89 11.46 10.46
CA SER A 523 11.59 12.20 9.23
C SER A 523 10.12 12.09 8.83
N ALA A 524 9.61 13.12 8.16
CA ALA A 524 8.32 13.15 7.51
C ALA A 524 8.42 13.92 6.18
N VAL A 525 7.58 13.57 5.22
CA VAL A 525 7.60 14.15 3.86
C VAL A 525 6.23 14.60 3.40
N ILE A 526 6.20 15.58 2.50
CA ILE A 526 4.98 16.14 1.91
C ILE A 526 5.26 16.65 0.50
N GLY A 527 4.24 16.65 -0.35
CA GLY A 527 4.29 17.22 -1.70
C GLY A 527 4.39 16.16 -2.77
N ASP A 528 5.23 16.40 -3.78
CA ASP A 528 5.35 15.54 -4.95
C ASP A 528 6.81 15.15 -5.21
N SER A 529 7.05 13.85 -5.37
CA SER A 529 8.38 13.31 -5.69
C SER A 529 8.91 13.74 -7.06
N SER A 530 8.03 14.17 -7.98
CA SER A 530 8.38 14.54 -9.36
C SER A 530 8.97 15.94 -9.49
N TRP A 531 9.09 16.70 -8.40
CA TRP A 531 9.63 18.06 -8.36
C TRP A 531 11.15 18.13 -8.62
N GLN A 532 11.59 17.67 -9.80
CA GLN A 532 12.99 17.67 -10.25
C GLN A 532 13.43 19.05 -10.73
N ALA A 533 12.73 19.60 -11.73
CA ALA A 533 13.09 20.85 -12.38
C ALA A 533 12.43 22.09 -11.76
N LEU A 534 11.46 21.90 -10.86
CA LEU A 534 10.68 23.00 -10.30
C LEU A 534 11.49 23.78 -9.25
N PRO A 535 11.59 25.11 -9.37
CA PRO A 535 12.26 25.95 -8.38
C PRO A 535 11.33 26.11 -7.16
N ILE A 536 11.45 25.23 -6.17
CA ILE A 536 10.55 25.23 -5.01
C ILE A 536 11.14 26.00 -3.84
N ASN A 537 10.27 26.71 -3.11
CA ASN A 537 10.52 27.21 -1.77
C ASN A 537 9.67 26.44 -0.76
N VAL A 538 10.26 26.11 0.38
CA VAL A 538 9.55 25.78 1.61
C VAL A 538 9.84 26.85 2.65
N SER A 539 8.81 27.33 3.32
CA SER A 539 8.94 28.18 4.51
C SER A 539 8.14 27.55 5.66
N ILE A 540 8.72 27.54 6.86
CA ILE A 540 8.13 26.87 8.03
C ILE A 540 8.70 27.45 9.33
N LYS A 541 7.93 27.40 10.42
CA LYS A 541 8.41 27.64 11.78
C LYS A 541 8.78 26.34 12.46
N VAL A 542 9.88 26.34 13.20
CA VAL A 542 10.34 25.19 13.99
C VAL A 542 10.69 25.59 15.42
N ARG A 543 10.37 24.74 16.39
CA ARG A 543 10.74 24.89 17.79
C ARG A 543 11.18 23.55 18.37
N SER A 544 12.31 23.53 19.07
CA SER A 544 12.74 22.36 19.86
C SER A 544 12.46 22.63 21.34
N PRO A 545 11.69 21.78 22.05
CA PRO A 545 11.51 21.92 23.49
C PRO A 545 12.81 21.73 24.29
N ALA A 546 12.99 22.42 25.42
CA ALA A 546 14.17 22.22 26.26
C ALA A 546 14.24 20.82 26.89
N VAL A 547 13.07 20.25 27.20
CA VAL A 547 12.91 18.91 27.77
C VAL A 547 12.54 17.92 26.66
N ASN A 548 13.32 16.85 26.53
CA ASN A 548 13.16 15.80 25.51
C ASN A 548 13.18 16.30 24.05
N GLY A 549 13.53 17.56 23.79
CA GLY A 549 13.58 18.08 22.43
C GLY A 549 14.77 17.57 21.62
N ALA A 550 14.57 17.48 20.32
CA ALA A 550 15.59 17.09 19.35
C ALA A 550 16.77 18.07 19.37
N ARG A 551 17.97 17.55 19.18
CA ARG A 551 19.24 18.29 19.26
C ARG A 551 19.83 18.65 17.90
N LYS A 552 19.29 18.07 16.82
CA LYS A 552 19.66 18.43 15.45
C LYS A 552 18.46 18.23 14.52
N LEU A 553 17.86 19.33 14.11
CA LEU A 553 16.65 19.42 13.28
C LEU A 553 17.03 19.62 11.81
N PHE A 554 16.14 19.27 10.87
CA PHE A 554 16.29 19.65 9.47
C PHE A 554 15.00 20.07 8.79
N VAL A 555 15.15 20.96 7.81
CA VAL A 555 14.19 21.20 6.73
C VAL A 555 14.85 20.80 5.42
N ALA A 556 14.15 20.09 4.56
CA ALA A 556 14.71 19.51 3.34
C ALA A 556 13.87 19.79 2.09
N LEU A 557 14.57 19.87 0.96
CA LEU A 557 14.00 19.88 -0.39
C LEU A 557 14.51 18.68 -1.19
N LYS A 558 13.74 18.26 -2.18
CA LYS A 558 14.12 17.22 -3.16
C LYS A 558 14.48 15.89 -2.48
N MET A 559 13.80 15.57 -1.38
CA MET A 559 14.05 14.38 -0.57
C MET A 559 13.52 13.13 -1.29
N SER A 560 14.39 12.16 -1.55
CA SER A 560 14.10 10.91 -2.28
C SER A 560 14.84 9.72 -1.68
N GLY A 561 14.44 8.48 -2.02
CA GLY A 561 15.03 7.26 -1.44
C GLY A 561 14.57 7.03 -0.01
N LEU A 562 13.25 6.87 0.18
CA LEU A 562 12.56 6.80 1.47
C LEU A 562 12.15 5.35 1.82
N GLY A 563 11.24 5.16 2.77
CA GLY A 563 10.84 3.83 3.24
C GLY A 563 11.97 3.12 4.01
N CYS A 564 11.99 1.78 3.97
CA CYS A 564 13.10 1.01 4.57
C CYS A 564 14.48 1.22 3.89
N GLN A 565 14.53 1.97 2.79
CA GLN A 565 15.76 2.38 2.12
C GLN A 565 16.22 3.79 2.52
N ALA A 566 15.66 4.37 3.60
CA ALA A 566 15.98 5.74 4.02
C ALA A 566 17.46 5.99 4.37
N HIS A 567 18.28 4.95 4.44
CA HIS A 567 19.73 5.11 4.55
C HIS A 567 20.40 5.61 3.27
N PHE A 568 19.73 5.51 2.12
CA PHE A 568 20.14 6.11 0.84
C PHE A 568 19.42 7.43 0.57
N THR A 569 18.71 8.00 1.55
CA THR A 569 17.96 9.22 1.31
C THR A 569 18.89 10.36 0.89
N SER A 570 18.59 10.92 -0.28
CA SER A 570 19.27 12.07 -0.85
C SER A 570 18.31 13.25 -0.97
N GLY A 571 18.86 14.46 -1.01
CA GLY A 571 18.10 15.70 -1.07
C GLY A 571 18.98 16.89 -0.71
N ILE A 572 18.38 17.99 -0.27
CA ILE A 572 19.09 19.14 0.30
C ILE A 572 18.58 19.31 1.71
N PHE A 573 19.44 19.07 2.70
CA PHE A 573 19.06 19.13 4.10
C PHE A 573 19.70 20.35 4.75
N LEU A 574 18.88 21.31 5.18
CA LEU A 574 19.31 22.40 6.04
C LEU A 574 19.16 21.98 7.50
N TRP A 575 20.30 21.80 8.17
CA TRP A 575 20.36 21.37 9.55
C TRP A 575 20.52 22.54 10.52
N LEU A 576 19.76 22.49 11.61
CA LEU A 576 19.78 23.44 12.72
C LEU A 576 20.15 22.71 14.01
N MET A 577 21.03 23.29 14.81
CA MET A 577 21.47 22.72 16.09
C MET A 577 20.98 23.60 17.24
N PRO A 578 19.86 23.23 17.91
CA PRO A 578 19.37 23.92 19.10
C PRO A 578 20.44 24.16 20.17
N ASN A 579 20.34 25.31 20.84
CA ASN A 579 21.27 25.91 21.78
C ASN A 579 22.69 26.16 21.23
N THR A 580 22.80 26.30 19.91
CA THR A 580 24.04 26.70 19.26
C THR A 580 23.75 27.73 18.17
N THR A 581 24.80 28.43 17.74
CA THR A 581 24.79 29.28 16.55
C THR A 581 25.15 28.49 15.28
N THR A 582 25.25 27.16 15.32
CA THR A 582 25.76 26.38 14.18
C THR A 582 24.62 25.94 13.26
N TYR A 583 24.88 25.98 11.95
CA TYR A 583 24.06 25.34 10.93
C TYR A 583 24.94 24.50 10.00
N SER A 584 24.34 23.52 9.32
CA SER A 584 25.00 22.79 8.22
C SER A 584 24.04 22.47 7.09
N ILE A 585 24.56 22.24 5.89
CA ILE A 585 23.82 21.80 4.72
C ILE A 585 24.45 20.51 4.21
N SER A 586 23.65 19.47 3.98
CA SER A 586 24.12 18.20 3.39
C SER A 586 23.27 17.76 2.21
N TYR A 587 23.80 16.81 1.42
CA TYR A 587 23.06 16.15 0.33
C TYR A 587 22.42 14.82 0.70
N ASP A 588 22.64 14.35 1.93
CA ASP A 588 22.14 13.08 2.45
C ASP A 588 21.63 13.24 3.89
N LEU A 589 20.69 12.38 4.26
CA LEU A 589 20.01 12.40 5.57
C LEU A 589 20.96 12.05 6.73
N TYR A 590 22.04 11.30 6.49
CA TYR A 590 23.08 11.05 7.50
C TYR A 590 24.08 12.19 7.67
N SER A 591 23.97 13.24 6.85
CA SER A 591 24.89 14.39 6.87
C SER A 591 26.35 14.02 6.58
N LEU A 592 26.59 12.92 5.86
CA LEU A 592 27.94 12.45 5.47
C LEU A 592 28.57 13.35 4.40
N THR A 593 27.74 13.94 3.54
CA THR A 593 28.13 14.82 2.44
C THR A 593 27.76 16.26 2.76
N THR A 594 28.49 16.87 3.69
CA THR A 594 28.28 18.28 4.07
C THR A 594 28.80 19.22 2.98
N VAL A 595 27.92 20.08 2.49
CA VAL A 595 28.19 21.07 1.43
C VAL A 595 28.68 22.39 2.03
N LYS A 596 28.06 22.81 3.13
CA LYS A 596 28.39 24.06 3.82
C LYS A 596 28.07 23.93 5.29
N SER A 597 28.85 24.56 6.14
CA SER A 597 28.52 24.81 7.54
C SER A 597 28.91 26.24 7.89
N GLY A 598 28.32 26.78 8.95
CA GLY A 598 28.60 28.14 9.35
C GLY A 598 28.00 28.49 10.71
N GLN A 599 28.12 29.78 11.05
CA GLN A 599 27.57 30.35 12.27
C GLN A 599 26.46 31.35 11.93
N LEU A 600 25.40 31.33 12.72
CA LEU A 600 24.27 32.25 12.72
C LEU A 600 24.59 33.45 13.62
N SER A 601 23.90 34.57 13.40
CA SER A 601 24.02 35.78 14.21
C SER A 601 23.51 35.60 15.64
N ALA A 602 22.60 34.66 15.86
CA ALA A 602 22.01 34.31 17.16
C ALA A 602 21.79 32.79 17.27
N PRO A 603 21.77 32.22 18.48
CA PRO A 603 21.54 30.80 18.68
C PRO A 603 20.11 30.39 18.33
N ILE A 604 19.94 29.17 17.81
CA ILE A 604 18.65 28.49 17.74
C ILE A 604 18.26 28.12 19.18
N SER A 605 17.38 28.87 19.82
CA SER A 605 17.05 28.69 21.24
C SER A 605 16.01 27.60 21.44
N PHE A 606 16.08 26.88 22.56
CA PHE A 606 14.99 26.00 22.96
C PHE A 606 13.72 26.81 23.28
N ASP A 607 12.57 26.14 23.20
CA ASP A 607 11.24 26.69 23.53
C ASP A 607 10.86 27.97 22.75
N THR A 608 11.58 28.28 21.67
CA THR A 608 11.37 29.46 20.83
C THR A 608 11.10 29.04 19.39
N TRP A 609 10.13 29.69 18.75
CA TRP A 609 9.87 29.52 17.33
C TRP A 609 10.93 30.22 16.48
N HIS A 610 11.47 29.51 15.51
CA HIS A 610 12.41 30.02 14.51
C HIS A 610 11.83 29.89 13.12
N SER A 611 11.85 30.97 12.34
CA SER A 611 11.35 31.00 10.97
C SER A 611 12.44 30.58 10.00
N ILE A 612 12.15 29.56 9.20
CA ILE A 612 13.05 28.96 8.23
C ILE A 612 12.45 29.08 6.84
N SER A 613 13.25 29.43 5.86
CA SER A 613 12.91 29.31 4.44
C SER A 613 14.07 28.63 3.72
N LEU A 614 13.79 27.69 2.83
CA LEU A 614 14.77 26.98 2.01
C LEU A 614 14.25 26.94 0.58
N SER A 615 15.07 27.34 -0.38
CA SER A 615 14.73 27.32 -1.81
C SER A 615 15.86 26.84 -2.69
N THR A 616 15.47 26.34 -3.86
CA THR A 616 16.37 26.08 -4.97
C THR A 616 15.97 26.90 -6.18
N MET A 617 16.93 27.60 -6.79
CA MET A 617 16.74 28.33 -8.04
C MET A 617 18.00 28.14 -8.91
N GLY A 618 17.82 27.52 -10.09
CA GLY A 618 18.94 27.14 -10.94
C GLY A 618 19.97 26.27 -10.18
N ASN A 619 21.24 26.66 -10.24
CA ASN A 619 22.34 25.98 -9.54
C ASN A 619 22.68 26.62 -8.19
N THR A 620 21.71 27.27 -7.54
CA THR A 620 21.89 27.88 -6.23
C THR A 620 20.79 27.42 -5.29
N MET A 621 21.19 27.05 -4.08
CA MET A 621 20.27 26.91 -2.97
C MET A 621 20.43 28.10 -2.03
N SER A 622 19.31 28.57 -1.48
CA SER A 622 19.27 29.70 -0.55
C SER A 622 18.45 29.34 0.67
N ALA A 623 18.87 29.80 1.84
CA ALA A 623 18.14 29.62 3.08
C ALA A 623 18.07 30.93 3.87
N GLN A 624 16.92 31.19 4.47
CA GLN A 624 16.71 32.25 5.45
C GLN A 624 16.44 31.58 6.80
N ILE A 625 17.24 31.89 7.82
CA ILE A 625 17.05 31.41 9.19
C ILE A 625 16.90 32.64 10.08
N ASN A 626 15.69 32.94 10.52
CA ASN A 626 15.36 34.20 11.19
C ASN A 626 15.86 35.40 10.36
N ALA A 627 16.87 36.14 10.83
CA ALA A 627 17.50 37.26 10.12
C ALA A 627 18.71 36.87 9.26
N ASP A 628 19.26 35.65 9.39
CA ASP A 628 20.45 35.21 8.67
C ASP A 628 20.12 34.64 7.29
N TYR A 629 20.81 35.15 6.26
CA TYR A 629 20.72 34.65 4.88
C TYR A 629 21.93 33.80 4.51
N ILE A 630 21.68 32.63 3.94
CA ILE A 630 22.70 31.67 3.53
C ILE A 630 22.49 31.33 2.06
N SER A 631 23.57 31.34 1.28
CA SER A 631 23.58 30.81 -0.09
C SER A 631 24.73 29.81 -0.28
N ALA A 632 24.47 28.77 -1.05
CA ALA A 632 25.44 27.74 -1.40
C ALA A 632 25.23 27.27 -2.85
N PRO A 633 26.32 26.83 -3.54
CA PRO A 633 26.18 26.23 -4.86
C PRO A 633 25.37 24.94 -4.77
N PHE A 634 24.52 24.72 -5.76
CA PHE A 634 23.69 23.53 -5.90
C PHE A 634 24.00 22.83 -7.21
N THR A 635 24.44 21.58 -7.13
CA THR A 635 24.83 20.76 -8.30
C THR A 635 23.78 19.71 -8.65
N GLY A 636 22.64 19.70 -7.97
CA GLY A 636 21.59 18.68 -8.09
C GLY A 636 20.41 19.08 -8.97
N SER A 637 20.63 19.76 -10.09
CA SER A 637 19.55 20.21 -10.99
C SER A 637 18.65 19.07 -11.51
N THR A 638 19.11 17.81 -11.42
CA THR A 638 18.36 16.59 -11.74
C THR A 638 17.70 15.91 -10.54
N MET A 639 17.97 16.35 -9.30
CA MET A 639 17.35 15.80 -8.09
C MET A 639 15.90 16.27 -8.00
N GLY A 640 14.97 15.33 -7.82
CA GLY A 640 13.58 15.61 -7.47
C GLY A 640 13.18 14.78 -6.28
N GLY A 641 12.17 15.28 -5.57
CA GLY A 641 11.73 14.66 -4.35
C GLY A 641 10.86 15.60 -3.54
N PHE A 642 10.41 15.07 -2.42
CA PHE A 642 9.50 15.76 -1.51
C PHE A 642 10.15 16.93 -0.77
N VAL A 643 9.31 17.76 -0.16
CA VAL A 643 9.70 18.56 0.99
C VAL A 643 9.76 17.63 2.21
N GLY A 644 10.79 17.77 3.03
CA GLY A 644 10.98 16.94 4.23
C GLY A 644 11.26 17.76 5.48
N ILE A 645 10.85 17.23 6.63
CA ILE A 645 11.16 17.78 7.96
C ILE A 645 11.55 16.64 8.92
N GLY A 646 12.32 16.95 9.96
CA GLY A 646 12.65 15.96 10.98
C GLY A 646 13.88 16.30 11.81
N SER A 647 14.52 15.26 12.35
CA SER A 647 15.70 15.36 13.22
C SER A 647 16.65 14.18 13.02
N SER A 648 17.93 14.35 13.36
CA SER A 648 18.89 13.22 13.33
C SER A 648 18.79 12.30 14.54
N ASP A 649 18.13 12.76 15.59
CA ASP A 649 17.90 12.07 16.87
C ASP A 649 16.39 11.90 17.14
N TYR A 650 16.04 11.10 18.14
CA TYR A 650 14.66 10.92 18.60
C TYR A 650 14.39 11.89 19.74
N GLY A 651 13.56 12.90 19.48
CA GLY A 651 13.21 13.94 20.44
C GLY A 651 12.12 14.83 19.88
N TYR A 652 11.39 15.50 20.77
CA TYR A 652 10.30 16.39 20.38
C TYR A 652 10.80 17.49 19.44
N SER A 653 10.02 17.74 18.40
CA SER A 653 10.21 18.88 17.50
C SER A 653 8.85 19.39 17.06
N ASP A 654 8.64 20.69 17.20
CA ASP A 654 7.38 21.37 16.90
C ASP A 654 7.52 22.10 15.56
N TRP A 655 6.47 22.03 14.74
CA TRP A 655 6.43 22.52 13.37
C TRP A 655 5.12 23.26 13.13
N ASP A 656 5.20 24.46 12.56
CA ASP A 656 4.03 25.32 12.34
C ASP A 656 4.22 26.22 11.11
N ASP A 657 3.12 26.78 10.59
CA ASP A 657 3.09 27.72 9.45
C ASP A 657 3.87 27.23 8.22
N LEU A 658 3.62 25.99 7.78
CA LEU A 658 4.22 25.41 6.58
C LEU A 658 3.64 26.07 5.32
N MET A 659 4.51 26.54 4.45
CA MET A 659 4.19 27.08 3.12
C MET A 659 5.12 26.45 2.08
N ILE A 660 4.55 25.95 0.98
CA ILE A 660 5.29 25.40 -0.16
C ILE A 660 4.79 26.11 -1.42
N TYR A 661 5.70 26.68 -2.21
CA TYR A 661 5.33 27.37 -3.44
C TYR A 661 6.45 27.34 -4.47
N GLU A 662 6.08 27.49 -5.74
CA GLU A 662 7.03 27.68 -6.83
C GLU A 662 7.59 29.11 -6.79
N VAL A 663 8.91 29.24 -6.81
CA VAL A 663 9.62 30.52 -6.90
C VAL A 663 9.47 31.04 -8.33
N PRO A 664 8.89 32.23 -8.54
CA PRO A 664 8.80 32.80 -9.88
C PRO A 664 10.21 32.98 -10.47
N GLU A 665 10.47 32.42 -11.66
CA GLU A 665 11.68 32.77 -12.39
C GLU A 665 11.67 34.27 -12.66
N ILE A 666 12.65 35.01 -12.10
CA ILE A 666 12.88 36.39 -12.51
C ILE A 666 13.45 36.33 -13.92
N VAL A 667 12.58 36.38 -14.93
CA VAL A 667 12.99 36.62 -16.32
C VAL A 667 13.57 38.02 -16.35
N SER A 668 14.89 38.14 -16.43
CA SER A 668 15.58 39.42 -16.57
C SER A 668 15.35 40.00 -17.97
N SER A 669 14.13 40.40 -18.30
CA SER A 669 13.91 41.36 -19.38
C SER A 669 14.12 42.74 -18.79
N ILE A 670 15.36 43.26 -18.86
CA ILE A 670 15.62 44.68 -18.67
C ILE A 670 14.94 45.40 -19.84
N PRO A 671 13.90 46.23 -19.65
CA PRO A 671 13.46 47.14 -20.68
C PRO A 671 14.42 48.34 -20.62
N THR A 672 15.37 48.40 -21.54
CA THR A 672 16.14 49.62 -21.80
C THR A 672 15.25 50.66 -22.47
N THR A 673 14.40 51.34 -21.72
CA THR A 673 13.84 52.64 -22.14
C THR A 673 13.72 53.63 -20.99
N LYS A 674 14.24 54.84 -21.24
CA LYS A 674 14.30 56.02 -20.36
C LYS A 674 12.91 56.45 -19.84
N PRO A 675 12.84 57.11 -18.68
CA PRO A 675 11.60 57.69 -18.18
C PRO A 675 11.23 58.96 -18.97
N THR A 676 10.00 59.00 -19.48
CA THR A 676 9.39 60.23 -20.02
C THR A 676 8.11 60.49 -19.23
N THR A 677 8.19 61.49 -18.36
CA THR A 677 7.14 62.40 -17.84
C THR A 677 5.68 61.91 -17.71
N LEU A 678 5.16 62.05 -16.49
CA LEU A 678 3.73 62.13 -16.15
C LEU A 678 2.94 63.05 -17.10
N PRO A 679 1.63 62.81 -17.25
CA PRO A 679 0.70 63.81 -16.74
C PRO A 679 -0.50 63.28 -15.94
N THR A 680 -0.98 64.21 -15.15
CA THR A 680 -2.11 64.30 -14.22
C THR A 680 -3.47 63.77 -14.67
N THR A 681 -4.22 63.36 -13.64
CA THR A 681 -5.64 63.00 -13.55
C THR A 681 -6.63 64.02 -14.13
N THR A 682 -7.74 63.52 -14.70
CA THR A 682 -9.10 64.10 -14.57
C THR A 682 -10.17 63.06 -14.88
N GLN A 683 -11.33 63.21 -14.21
CA GLN A 683 -12.47 62.29 -14.14
C GLN A 683 -13.42 62.36 -15.36
N SER A 684 -14.21 61.28 -15.52
CA SER A 684 -15.69 61.26 -15.67
C SER A 684 -16.32 60.65 -16.95
N THR A 685 -17.21 59.67 -16.70
CA THR A 685 -18.56 59.38 -17.29
C THR A 685 -18.76 58.59 -18.62
N THR A 686 -19.46 57.44 -18.44
CA THR A 686 -20.64 56.88 -19.17
C THR A 686 -20.58 56.35 -20.63
N SER A 687 -20.58 55.00 -20.76
CA SER A 687 -21.47 54.03 -21.50
C SER A 687 -21.76 54.14 -23.04
N PRO A 688 -22.26 53.06 -23.74
CA PRO A 688 -21.73 52.42 -24.97
C PRO A 688 -22.65 52.66 -26.22
N PRO A 689 -22.74 51.85 -27.32
CA PRO A 689 -22.03 50.64 -27.83
C PRO A 689 -21.64 50.70 -29.33
N THR A 690 -20.98 49.66 -29.90
CA THR A 690 -21.34 48.99 -31.19
C THR A 690 -20.31 47.96 -31.70
N GLN A 691 -20.82 46.82 -32.16
CA GLN A 691 -20.20 45.83 -33.06
C GLN A 691 -20.65 46.14 -34.52
N PRO A 692 -19.99 45.66 -35.60
CA PRO A 692 -20.29 44.29 -36.12
C PRO A 692 -19.20 43.57 -36.96
N THR A 693 -19.30 42.22 -37.02
CA THR A 693 -19.18 41.23 -38.15
C THR A 693 -18.15 41.45 -39.30
N THR A 694 -17.43 40.49 -39.91
CA THR A 694 -17.78 39.19 -40.57
C THR A 694 -16.50 38.45 -41.05
N SER A 695 -16.58 37.11 -41.21
CA SER A 695 -15.71 36.16 -41.97
C SER A 695 -15.65 36.46 -43.51
N PRO A 696 -15.02 35.69 -44.45
CA PRO A 696 -14.55 34.28 -44.42
C PRO A 696 -13.23 33.91 -45.19
N THR A 697 -12.85 32.63 -45.09
CA THR A 697 -11.89 31.80 -45.87
C THR A 697 -12.21 31.78 -47.40
N PRO A 698 -11.34 31.30 -48.33
CA PRO A 698 -11.16 29.84 -48.52
C PRO A 698 -9.83 29.31 -49.20
N THR A 699 -9.55 28.02 -48.94
CA THR A 699 -9.06 26.91 -49.81
C THR A 699 -7.71 26.88 -50.61
N VAL A 700 -6.96 25.78 -50.32
CA VAL A 700 -6.52 24.67 -51.21
C VAL A 700 -5.32 24.85 -52.16
N THR A 701 -4.28 24.01 -52.02
CA THR A 701 -3.91 22.96 -53.02
C THR A 701 -2.76 22.05 -52.53
N GLN A 702 -2.93 20.76 -52.80
CA GLN A 702 -1.94 19.68 -52.66
C GLN A 702 -0.96 19.67 -53.84
N SER A 703 0.26 19.15 -53.65
CA SER A 703 0.90 18.25 -54.64
C SER A 703 2.14 17.52 -54.06
N THR A 704 1.99 16.21 -53.94
CA THR A 704 2.90 15.11 -54.36
C THR A 704 4.38 15.39 -54.67
N GLY A 705 5.27 14.52 -54.15
CA GLY A 705 6.53 14.16 -54.84
C GLY A 705 7.66 13.65 -53.95
N SER A 706 7.77 12.33 -53.75
CA SER A 706 9.03 11.62 -53.49
C SER A 706 9.64 11.21 -54.85
N PRO A 707 10.98 11.12 -55.04
CA PRO A 707 11.75 9.97 -54.52
C PRO A 707 13.24 10.22 -54.19
N GLY A 708 13.85 9.27 -53.46
CA GLY A 708 15.22 8.82 -53.76
C GLY A 708 16.34 9.06 -52.74
N ALA A 709 16.58 8.03 -51.93
CA ALA A 709 17.88 7.43 -51.55
C ALA A 709 19.07 8.31 -51.12
N SER A 710 19.59 8.06 -49.90
CA SER A 710 20.89 7.38 -49.67
C SER A 710 21.33 7.45 -48.19
N CYS A 711 21.84 6.31 -47.67
CA CYS A 711 22.58 6.22 -46.41
C CYS A 711 23.90 7.02 -46.46
N PRO A 712 24.43 7.40 -45.29
CA PRO A 712 25.64 6.72 -44.84
C PRO A 712 25.66 6.35 -43.35
N THR A 713 26.35 5.25 -43.10
CA THR A 713 26.82 4.71 -41.82
C THR A 713 27.89 5.59 -41.16
N ALA A 714 27.90 5.67 -39.81
CA ALA A 714 29.04 5.32 -38.93
C ALA A 714 28.91 5.96 -37.52
N GLY A 715 29.29 5.21 -36.48
CA GLY A 715 29.82 5.79 -35.24
C GLY A 715 29.22 5.30 -33.92
N ARG A 716 29.56 4.07 -33.48
CA ARG A 716 29.47 3.68 -32.06
C ARG A 716 30.72 4.17 -31.31
N PRO A 717 30.63 4.74 -30.09
CA PRO A 717 31.74 4.76 -29.16
C PRO A 717 31.71 3.51 -28.26
N LYS A 718 32.89 2.91 -28.10
CA LYS A 718 33.19 1.87 -27.11
C LYS A 718 33.15 2.47 -25.71
N LEU A 719 32.41 1.88 -24.78
CA LEU A 719 32.61 2.09 -23.35
C LEU A 719 33.44 0.95 -22.75
N SER A 720 34.42 1.38 -21.96
CA SER A 720 35.44 0.61 -21.28
C SER A 720 34.85 -0.24 -20.14
N THR A 721 35.03 -1.56 -20.25
CA THR A 721 34.82 -2.56 -19.20
C THR A 721 35.95 -2.53 -18.19
N THR A 722 35.81 -1.79 -17.07
CA THR A 722 36.64 -2.04 -15.86
C THR A 722 36.01 -1.61 -14.52
N PHE A 723 34.70 -1.34 -14.43
CA PHE A 723 34.06 -0.99 -13.15
C PHE A 723 32.77 -1.76 -12.80
N ALA A 724 32.46 -2.85 -13.52
CA ALA A 724 31.21 -3.60 -13.35
C ALA A 724 31.34 -4.91 -12.55
N ILE A 725 32.51 -5.26 -12.00
CA ILE A 725 32.72 -6.60 -11.38
C ILE A 725 32.76 -6.57 -9.84
N LEU A 726 32.86 -5.39 -9.18
CA LEU A 726 32.73 -5.31 -7.72
C LEU A 726 31.32 -4.98 -7.20
N ALA A 727 30.41 -4.49 -8.05
CA ALA A 727 29.02 -4.21 -7.66
C ALA A 727 28.10 -5.46 -7.72
N LEU A 728 28.50 -6.50 -8.45
CA LEU A 728 27.70 -7.72 -8.65
C LEU A 728 27.96 -8.81 -7.60
N ILE A 729 28.97 -8.67 -6.73
CA ILE A 729 29.29 -9.65 -5.69
C ILE A 729 28.67 -9.29 -4.32
N LEU A 730 28.21 -8.05 -4.11
CA LEU A 730 27.51 -7.66 -2.89
C LEU A 730 25.98 -7.85 -2.94
N ILE A 731 25.39 -7.97 -4.13
CA ILE A 731 23.93 -8.10 -4.30
C ILE A 731 23.45 -9.56 -4.13
N ALA A 732 24.34 -10.55 -4.22
CA ALA A 732 23.98 -11.97 -4.08
C ALA A 732 24.01 -12.51 -2.63
N LYS A 733 24.08 -11.64 -1.61
CA LYS A 733 24.06 -12.04 -0.19
C LYS A 733 23.04 -11.27 0.66
N LEU A 734 22.12 -10.53 0.03
CA LEU A 734 21.04 -9.79 0.69
C LEU A 734 19.69 -9.97 -0.03
N TRP A 735 19.49 -11.11 -0.69
CA TRP A 735 18.19 -11.57 -1.18
C TRP A 735 17.91 -12.97 -0.66
#